data_AF-A0A971UJR2-F1
#
_entry.id   AF-A0A971UJR2-F1
#
_cell.length_a   1.000
_cell.length_b   1.000
_cell.length_c   1.000
_cell.angle_alpha   90.00
_cell.angle_beta   90.00
_cell.angle_gamma   90.00
#
_symmetry.space_group_name_H-M   'P 1'
#
loop_
_entity.id
_entity.type
_entity.pdbx_description
1 polymer ?
#
loop_
_entity_poly.entity_id
_entity_poly.type
_entity_poly.pdbx_seq_one_letter_code
_entity_poly.pdbx_strand_id
1 'polypeptide(L)'
;MKIRTRLILAFVGCGVIPIAVVGYSNYLTARKGVGNIQNTAATGFQERAQAQLVALRDVKKTQVQRYCLNRRADLDALLGAVAGMRQMAYSNLTVLQNTRKAAIEAEFKQITTDIDVLATSDSVRQFVAKLHEHGTATQAAPDQPYDVSAPAYGEICTAMSGQLQSYVRQSGFPDVYVVCAEHGHVMYTHGGKADRGTNLTAGPYKGEGLARLWQKVRETQKTSISDFAAYSAADGQQVAFVGSPVSDTAGTVLGMVAVQISADTVNRIVQSREGLGQTGETYVVGRVDGQISYRSDRMVAPGKIGEPAAGPQVDAAFGGKSGRQQLANATGNPELTCYAPLDIPGLDWAVLTSLSLEEAIAPKADGNEDVYTKIVKAYDYSDLFLVGPNGHCFYTVAREQDYQSNLVDGPYKDSHLGRLVQKTLRDRQFGVADFAAYAPSGGAVAAFIAAPIVDNGQTDLVVALQMSEKGINEIMCSRAGLGETGCTYLVGTNADGQTAFRSDLTFMDPKYVLGSEITAPYIEKAFETANAEGDGMFKDSHGDDVIAAYTRVDFFGLNWALFGKFNGSEALAAADEIAQIGASSSSGMLWWAVGACVIVGAIVLCAGLYVSMRIVKPMRDMVNLLHDIAEGEGDLTRELDASSKDELGEMAHWFNEFVGKLRVLFASVAGNSRSLTVASTQLSATAEQLNSGADETRRQATTVASATEEMSANMTSMAAATEQMTVNIKTVATATEEMTASVAEIARNAEQASTIATGAAELAQVSNETIARLGASAGEIGKVIDVIQDIADQTNLLALNATIEAARAGAAGNGFAVVATEVKELARKTAEATEDIRHRIQGIQGSTAEAVEAIGKISQVIDEVRDVSHTIASAVEEQSITTREIAQNVAETSKAAETVSVGVSQSAVASTEISQTITGVDTAIKQTAHGAAQTHTAGAELLRLANELDALVNRFKT
;
A
#
# COMPACT_ATOMS: atom_id res chain seq x y z
N MET A 1 -34.19 33.45 124.66
CA MET A 1 -35.14 32.35 124.33
C MET A 1 -35.35 32.34 122.81
N LYS A 2 -35.34 31.15 122.19
CA LYS A 2 -34.93 30.91 120.80
C LYS A 2 -35.86 31.49 119.71
N ILE A 3 -35.17 32.11 118.76
CA ILE A 3 -35.58 32.70 117.46
C ILE A 3 -35.87 31.64 116.37
N ARG A 4 -35.93 30.36 116.76
CA ARG A 4 -35.91 29.19 115.87
C ARG A 4 -37.25 28.94 115.17
N THR A 5 -38.35 29.32 115.81
CA THR A 5 -39.68 28.91 115.34
C THR A 5 -40.22 29.81 114.23
N ARG A 6 -39.73 31.04 114.10
CA ARG A 6 -40.33 32.01 113.16
C ARG A 6 -39.73 32.01 111.76
N LEU A 7 -38.47 31.61 111.59
CA LEU A 7 -37.82 31.60 110.27
C LEU A 7 -37.98 30.27 109.51
N ILE A 8 -38.33 29.17 110.19
CA ILE A 8 -38.63 27.88 109.55
C ILE A 8 -39.92 27.96 108.71
N LEU A 9 -40.85 28.84 109.08
CA LEU A 9 -42.10 29.03 108.34
C LEU A 9 -41.92 29.80 107.02
N ALA A 10 -40.85 30.60 106.86
CA ALA A 10 -40.62 31.39 105.65
C ALA A 10 -39.82 30.63 104.57
N PHE A 11 -39.07 29.59 104.95
CA PHE A 11 -38.16 28.89 104.03
C PHE A 11 -38.84 27.76 103.23
N VAL A 12 -40.02 27.30 103.65
CA VAL A 12 -40.81 26.27 102.94
C VAL A 12 -41.51 26.84 101.70
N GLY A 13 -41.69 28.17 101.61
CA GLY A 13 -42.42 28.80 100.50
C GLY A 13 -41.63 29.03 99.21
N CYS A 14 -40.31 29.23 99.27
CA CYS A 14 -39.56 29.79 98.12
C CYS A 14 -38.52 28.87 97.49
N GLY A 15 -38.19 27.72 98.11
CA GLY A 15 -37.07 26.88 97.68
C GLY A 15 -37.42 25.73 96.74
N VAL A 16 -38.63 25.16 96.83
CA VAL A 16 -38.92 23.83 96.27
C VAL A 16 -39.51 23.89 94.84
N ILE A 17 -40.10 25.01 94.44
CA ILE A 17 -40.76 25.17 93.13
C ILE A 17 -39.80 25.53 91.98
N PRO A 18 -38.72 26.34 92.14
CA PRO A 18 -37.86 26.73 91.01
C PRO A 18 -36.98 25.58 90.48
N ILE A 19 -36.60 24.64 91.34
CA ILE A 19 -35.63 23.58 91.04
C ILE A 19 -36.26 22.49 90.14
N ALA A 20 -37.58 22.27 90.24
CA ALA A 20 -38.31 21.38 89.34
C ALA A 20 -38.45 21.95 87.91
N VAL A 21 -38.44 23.29 87.77
CA VAL A 21 -38.58 23.98 86.47
C VAL A 21 -37.25 23.97 85.69
N VAL A 22 -36.10 24.09 86.37
CA VAL A 22 -34.78 24.07 85.73
C VAL A 22 -34.35 22.66 85.30
N GLY A 23 -34.75 21.62 86.05
CA GLY A 23 -34.51 20.23 85.67
C GLY A 23 -35.26 19.79 84.41
N TYR A 24 -36.50 20.28 84.22
CA TYR A 24 -37.28 20.03 83.00
C TYR A 24 -36.75 20.83 81.79
N SER A 25 -36.22 22.04 82.03
CA SER A 25 -35.57 22.88 81.01
C SER A 25 -34.30 22.24 80.43
N ASN A 26 -33.44 21.65 81.26
CA ASN A 26 -32.17 21.07 80.80
C ASN A 26 -32.34 19.74 80.05
N TYR A 27 -33.38 18.96 80.37
CA TYR A 27 -33.76 17.77 79.60
C TYR A 27 -34.25 18.12 78.19
N LEU A 28 -34.87 19.30 78.01
CA LEU A 28 -35.32 19.80 76.70
C LEU A 28 -34.17 20.38 75.86
N THR A 29 -33.12 20.93 76.47
CA THR A 29 -31.96 21.51 75.74
C THR A 29 -31.00 20.44 75.25
N ALA A 30 -30.82 19.35 75.99
CA ALA A 30 -30.00 18.21 75.57
C ALA A 30 -30.57 17.50 74.32
N ARG A 31 -31.89 17.51 74.15
CA ARG A 31 -32.56 16.99 72.94
C ARG A 31 -32.37 17.90 71.71
N LYS A 32 -31.97 19.16 71.88
CA LYS A 32 -31.71 20.11 70.78
C LYS A 32 -30.25 20.13 70.28
N GLY A 33 -29.29 19.67 71.10
CA GLY A 33 -27.86 19.68 70.73
C GLY A 33 -27.42 18.52 69.82
N VAL A 34 -28.16 17.42 69.79
CA VAL A 34 -27.82 16.23 68.98
C VAL A 34 -28.08 16.45 67.48
N GLY A 35 -28.94 17.39 67.09
CA GLY A 35 -29.23 17.71 65.69
C GLY A 35 -28.13 18.51 64.96
N ASN A 36 -27.29 19.27 65.67
CA ASN A 36 -26.27 20.12 65.03
C ASN A 36 -24.97 19.37 64.68
N ILE A 37 -24.68 18.28 65.39
CA ILE A 37 -23.50 17.43 65.13
C ILE A 37 -23.76 16.51 63.92
N GLN A 38 -25.00 16.05 63.74
CA GLN A 38 -25.41 15.30 62.55
C GLN A 38 -25.32 16.13 61.26
N ASN A 39 -25.72 17.41 61.30
CA ASN A 39 -25.68 18.27 60.11
C ASN A 39 -24.26 18.63 59.67
N THR A 40 -23.32 18.86 60.60
CA THR A 40 -21.95 19.32 60.27
C THR A 40 -21.08 18.20 59.71
N ALA A 41 -21.23 16.96 60.21
CA ALA A 41 -20.54 15.79 59.68
C ALA A 41 -21.07 15.39 58.29
N ALA A 42 -22.40 15.42 58.10
CA ALA A 42 -23.03 15.16 56.80
C ALA A 42 -22.54 16.14 55.71
N THR A 43 -22.45 17.44 56.01
CA THR A 43 -21.91 18.43 55.06
C THR A 43 -20.44 18.19 54.70
N GLY A 44 -19.59 17.77 55.64
CA GLY A 44 -18.17 17.51 55.37
C GLY A 44 -17.91 16.27 54.50
N PHE A 45 -18.71 15.20 54.67
CA PHE A 45 -18.66 14.03 53.79
C PHE A 45 -19.20 14.35 52.39
N GLN A 46 -20.25 15.17 52.31
CA GLN A 46 -20.82 15.64 51.06
C GLN A 46 -19.81 16.46 50.23
N GLU A 47 -19.11 17.43 50.83
CA GLU A 47 -18.09 18.24 50.15
C GLU A 47 -16.92 17.37 49.63
N ARG A 48 -16.52 16.35 50.39
CA ARG A 48 -15.45 15.43 49.99
C ARG A 48 -15.85 14.53 48.82
N ALA A 49 -17.08 14.01 48.84
CA ALA A 49 -17.64 13.23 47.75
C ALA A 49 -17.80 14.05 46.46
N GLN A 50 -18.21 15.33 46.58
CA GLN A 50 -18.26 16.28 45.46
C GLN A 50 -16.87 16.53 44.85
N ALA A 51 -15.87 16.84 45.69
CA ALA A 51 -14.50 17.07 45.22
C ALA A 51 -13.92 15.85 44.49
N GLN A 52 -14.22 14.64 44.97
CA GLN A 52 -13.82 13.39 44.32
C GLN A 52 -14.50 13.19 42.96
N LEU A 53 -15.79 13.50 42.83
CA LEU A 53 -16.50 13.48 41.54
C LEU A 53 -15.90 14.46 40.54
N VAL A 54 -15.62 15.69 40.97
CA VAL A 54 -15.02 16.73 40.12
C VAL A 54 -13.66 16.27 39.59
N ALA A 55 -12.80 15.73 40.45
CA ALA A 55 -11.50 15.21 40.04
C ALA A 55 -11.61 14.05 39.04
N LEU A 56 -12.51 13.09 39.28
CA LEU A 56 -12.74 11.96 38.37
C LEU A 56 -13.31 12.43 37.03
N ARG A 57 -14.29 13.34 37.05
CA ARG A 57 -14.89 13.96 35.87
C ARG A 57 -13.82 14.60 34.98
N ASP A 58 -12.87 15.34 35.54
CA ASP A 58 -11.82 16.02 34.79
C ASP A 58 -10.79 15.05 34.18
N VAL A 59 -10.46 13.97 34.91
CA VAL A 59 -9.66 12.87 34.37
C VAL A 59 -10.39 12.22 33.19
N LYS A 60 -11.67 11.88 33.33
CA LYS A 60 -12.47 11.26 32.26
C LYS A 60 -12.62 12.20 31.06
N LYS A 61 -12.86 13.49 31.28
CA LYS A 61 -12.91 14.52 30.23
C LYS A 61 -11.61 14.53 29.41
N THR A 62 -10.47 14.54 30.09
CA THR A 62 -9.16 14.52 29.44
C THR A 62 -8.94 13.22 28.66
N GLN A 63 -9.36 12.07 29.20
CA GLN A 63 -9.27 10.78 28.52
C GLN A 63 -10.15 10.72 27.26
N VAL A 64 -11.40 11.19 27.33
CA VAL A 64 -12.31 11.29 26.19
C VAL A 64 -11.75 12.23 25.12
N GLN A 65 -11.27 13.42 25.50
CA GLN A 65 -10.65 14.36 24.56
C GLN A 65 -9.40 13.76 23.89
N ARG A 66 -8.57 13.03 24.64
CA ARG A 66 -7.41 12.34 24.07
C ARG A 66 -7.81 11.22 23.12
N TYR A 67 -8.80 10.41 23.48
CA TYR A 67 -9.34 9.37 22.60
C TYR A 67 -9.78 9.98 21.27
N CYS A 68 -10.59 11.03 21.33
CA CYS A 68 -11.07 11.80 20.20
C CYS A 68 -9.95 12.38 19.31
N LEU A 69 -8.91 12.97 19.91
CA LEU A 69 -7.74 13.48 19.18
C LEU A 69 -6.97 12.35 18.49
N ASN A 70 -6.81 11.19 19.15
CA ASN A 70 -6.16 10.03 18.56
C ASN A 70 -6.94 9.52 17.33
N ARG A 71 -8.29 9.48 17.37
CA ARG A 71 -9.09 9.10 16.20
C ARG A 71 -8.88 10.01 14.99
N ARG A 72 -8.70 11.31 15.22
CA ARG A 72 -8.32 12.25 14.15
C ARG A 72 -6.92 11.96 13.61
N ALA A 73 -5.95 11.73 14.49
CA ALA A 73 -4.59 11.39 14.08
C ALA A 73 -4.54 10.06 13.28
N ASP A 74 -5.32 9.06 13.69
CA ASP A 74 -5.48 7.80 12.97
C ASP A 74 -6.04 8.03 11.55
N LEU A 75 -7.08 8.88 11.45
CA LEU A 75 -7.66 9.26 10.15
C LEU A 75 -6.65 10.00 9.27
N ASP A 76 -5.89 10.95 9.82
CA ASP A 76 -4.85 11.69 9.08
C ASP A 76 -3.75 10.73 8.56
N ALA A 77 -3.34 9.75 9.37
CA ALA A 77 -2.40 8.71 8.95
C ALA A 77 -2.98 7.84 7.81
N LEU A 78 -4.27 7.50 7.88
CA LEU A 78 -4.96 6.75 6.83
C LEU A 78 -5.06 7.53 5.52
N LEU A 79 -5.37 8.83 5.57
CA LEU A 79 -5.37 9.69 4.38
C LEU A 79 -3.99 9.64 3.68
N GLY A 80 -2.91 9.72 4.45
CA GLY A 80 -1.55 9.61 3.93
C GLY A 80 -1.27 8.25 3.29
N ALA A 81 -1.68 7.16 3.94
CA ALA A 81 -1.52 5.80 3.42
C ALA A 81 -2.32 5.58 2.12
N VAL A 82 -3.59 6.00 2.08
CA VAL A 82 -4.47 5.89 0.92
C VAL A 82 -3.91 6.72 -0.25
N ALA A 83 -3.49 7.97 0.00
CA ALA A 83 -2.87 8.82 -1.01
C ALA A 83 -1.56 8.21 -1.55
N GLY A 84 -0.74 7.64 -0.67
CA GLY A 84 0.51 6.97 -1.02
C GLY A 84 0.29 5.72 -1.88
N MET A 85 -0.62 4.82 -1.48
CA MET A 85 -0.98 3.62 -2.24
C MET A 85 -1.51 3.97 -3.63
N ARG A 86 -2.36 5.00 -3.73
CA ARG A 86 -2.86 5.47 -5.02
C ARG A 86 -1.75 6.02 -5.92
N GLN A 87 -0.83 6.80 -5.37
CA GLN A 87 0.30 7.33 -6.14
C GLN A 87 1.22 6.19 -6.63
N MET A 88 1.42 5.17 -5.81
CA MET A 88 2.15 3.96 -6.19
C MET A 88 1.43 3.19 -7.31
N ALA A 89 0.10 3.04 -7.22
CA ALA A 89 -0.71 2.41 -8.25
C ALA A 89 -0.60 3.15 -9.59
N TYR A 90 -0.71 4.49 -9.60
CA TYR A 90 -0.49 5.29 -10.81
C TYR A 90 0.91 5.09 -11.40
N SER A 91 1.94 5.05 -10.54
CA SER A 91 3.32 4.81 -10.99
C SER A 91 3.45 3.44 -11.66
N ASN A 92 2.92 2.39 -11.03
CA ASN A 92 2.95 1.03 -11.56
C ASN A 92 2.19 0.91 -12.89
N LEU A 93 1.00 1.51 -12.99
CA LEU A 93 0.22 1.54 -14.23
C LEU A 93 0.95 2.30 -15.35
N THR A 94 1.62 3.40 -15.02
CA THR A 94 2.38 4.18 -16.00
C THR A 94 3.59 3.40 -16.50
N VAL A 95 4.30 2.70 -15.62
CA VAL A 95 5.41 1.81 -16.01
C VAL A 95 4.89 0.73 -16.94
N LEU A 96 3.84 0.02 -16.55
CA LEU A 96 3.28 -1.05 -17.36
C LEU A 96 2.80 -0.54 -18.72
N GLN A 97 2.06 0.56 -18.75
CA GLN A 97 1.64 1.20 -19.99
C GLN A 97 2.83 1.54 -20.88
N ASN A 98 3.89 2.17 -20.35
CA ASN A 98 5.08 2.53 -21.11
C ASN A 98 5.81 1.29 -21.65
N THR A 99 5.88 0.20 -20.87
CA THR A 99 6.43 -1.08 -21.35
C THR A 99 5.61 -1.63 -22.51
N ARG A 100 4.28 -1.63 -22.40
CA ARG A 100 3.38 -2.09 -23.48
C ARG A 100 3.46 -1.18 -24.71
N LYS A 101 3.52 0.13 -24.49
CA LYS A 101 3.72 1.15 -25.52
C LYS A 101 5.00 0.87 -26.32
N ALA A 102 6.13 0.77 -25.63
CA ALA A 102 7.42 0.51 -26.24
C ALA A 102 7.45 -0.83 -26.99
N ALA A 103 6.82 -1.89 -26.44
CA ALA A 103 6.71 -3.18 -27.11
C ALA A 103 5.90 -3.11 -28.41
N ILE A 104 4.77 -2.39 -28.43
CA ILE A 104 3.97 -2.19 -29.66
C ILE A 104 4.77 -1.38 -30.69
N GLU A 105 5.38 -0.28 -30.29
CA GLU A 105 6.18 0.58 -31.19
C GLU A 105 7.37 -0.19 -31.77
N ALA A 106 8.07 -0.99 -30.96
CA ALA A 106 9.16 -1.83 -31.39
C ALA A 106 8.71 -2.92 -32.37
N GLU A 107 7.58 -3.59 -32.12
CA GLU A 107 7.03 -4.62 -33.01
C GLU A 107 6.72 -4.02 -34.39
N PHE A 108 6.00 -2.90 -34.46
CA PHE A 108 5.67 -2.27 -35.75
C PHE A 108 6.92 -1.73 -36.47
N LYS A 109 7.89 -1.19 -35.73
CA LYS A 109 9.18 -0.77 -36.30
C LYS A 109 9.93 -1.95 -36.89
N GLN A 110 9.96 -3.09 -36.20
CA GLN A 110 10.58 -4.31 -36.68
C GLN A 110 9.89 -4.79 -37.97
N ILE A 111 8.56 -4.87 -37.98
CA ILE A 111 7.79 -5.28 -39.17
C ILE A 111 8.10 -4.37 -40.37
N THR A 112 8.14 -3.04 -40.17
CA THR A 112 8.50 -2.10 -41.26
C THR A 112 9.93 -2.26 -41.75
N THR A 113 10.87 -2.58 -40.87
CA THR A 113 12.28 -2.77 -41.23
C THR A 113 12.46 -4.07 -42.00
N ASP A 114 11.83 -5.15 -41.53
CA ASP A 114 11.93 -6.47 -42.14
C ASP A 114 11.35 -6.48 -43.55
N ILE A 115 10.21 -5.81 -43.76
CA ILE A 115 9.60 -5.75 -45.09
C ILE A 115 10.40 -4.87 -46.06
N ASP A 116 11.08 -3.83 -45.57
CA ASP A 116 12.02 -3.04 -46.38
C ASP A 116 13.22 -3.87 -46.85
N VAL A 117 13.78 -4.67 -45.94
CA VAL A 117 14.86 -5.61 -46.28
C VAL A 117 14.36 -6.67 -47.26
N LEU A 118 13.14 -7.18 -47.07
CA LEU A 118 12.53 -8.15 -47.97
C LEU A 118 12.30 -7.56 -49.37
N ALA A 119 11.76 -6.34 -49.46
CA ALA A 119 11.50 -5.66 -50.74
C ALA A 119 12.78 -5.31 -51.52
N THR A 120 13.90 -5.14 -50.82
CA THR A 120 15.21 -4.85 -51.43
C THR A 120 16.03 -6.10 -51.78
N SER A 121 15.57 -7.29 -51.39
CA SER A 121 16.24 -8.56 -51.70
C SER A 121 16.21 -8.87 -53.21
N ASP A 122 17.32 -9.34 -53.77
CA ASP A 122 17.43 -9.69 -55.20
C ASP A 122 16.42 -10.75 -55.63
N SER A 123 16.23 -11.78 -54.82
CA SER A 123 15.28 -12.86 -55.08
C SER A 123 13.84 -12.33 -55.14
N VAL A 124 13.44 -11.45 -54.23
CA VAL A 124 12.12 -10.80 -54.26
C VAL A 124 11.99 -9.85 -55.46
N ARG A 125 13.02 -9.06 -55.76
CA ARG A 125 13.05 -8.20 -56.96
C ARG A 125 12.88 -9.00 -58.25
N GLN A 126 13.62 -10.09 -58.42
CA GLN A 126 13.52 -10.96 -59.59
C GLN A 126 12.14 -11.62 -59.68
N PHE A 127 11.58 -12.06 -58.54
CA PHE A 127 10.25 -12.63 -58.49
C PHE A 127 9.17 -11.63 -58.93
N VAL A 128 9.22 -10.40 -58.40
CA VAL A 128 8.30 -9.32 -58.78
C VAL A 128 8.47 -8.95 -60.26
N ALA A 129 9.70 -8.88 -60.77
CA ALA A 129 9.97 -8.60 -62.18
C ALA A 129 9.40 -9.68 -63.11
N LYS A 130 9.53 -10.96 -62.75
CA LYS A 130 8.96 -12.07 -63.54
C LYS A 130 7.44 -12.10 -63.53
N LEU A 131 6.82 -11.78 -62.39
CA LEU A 131 5.37 -11.58 -62.32
C LEU A 131 4.94 -10.38 -63.17
N HIS A 132 5.68 -9.27 -63.13
CA HIS A 132 5.40 -8.12 -63.97
C HIS A 132 5.48 -8.47 -65.48
N GLU A 133 6.51 -9.21 -65.91
CA GLU A 133 6.68 -9.71 -67.29
C GLU A 133 5.48 -10.58 -67.72
N HIS A 134 5.02 -11.51 -66.87
CA HIS A 134 3.83 -12.34 -67.14
C HIS A 134 2.56 -11.50 -67.33
N GLY A 135 2.36 -10.48 -66.48
CA GLY A 135 1.24 -9.54 -66.62
C GLY A 135 1.25 -8.78 -67.95
N THR A 136 2.42 -8.35 -68.41
CA THR A 136 2.56 -7.69 -69.71
C THR A 136 2.34 -8.64 -70.89
N ALA A 137 2.83 -9.88 -70.81
CA ALA A 137 2.68 -10.89 -71.86
C ALA A 137 1.22 -11.34 -72.04
N THR A 138 0.44 -11.38 -70.96
CA THR A 138 -0.99 -11.74 -70.98
C THR A 138 -1.92 -10.58 -71.29
N GLN A 139 -1.38 -9.37 -71.53
CA GLN A 139 -2.14 -8.14 -71.79
C GLN A 139 -3.20 -7.86 -70.71
N ALA A 140 -2.85 -8.07 -69.43
CA ALA A 140 -3.75 -7.77 -68.32
C ALA A 140 -4.10 -6.27 -68.33
N ALA A 141 -5.32 -5.95 -68.76
CA ALA A 141 -5.79 -4.57 -68.83
C ALA A 141 -5.90 -3.94 -67.42
N PRO A 142 -5.79 -2.61 -67.28
CA PRO A 142 -5.78 -1.91 -65.99
C PRO A 142 -6.96 -2.22 -65.05
N ASP A 143 -8.09 -2.68 -65.61
CA ASP A 143 -9.35 -2.93 -64.93
C ASP A 143 -9.76 -4.43 -64.93
N GLN A 144 -8.93 -5.32 -65.47
CA GLN A 144 -9.22 -6.76 -65.57
C GLN A 144 -8.50 -7.57 -64.48
N PRO A 145 -8.94 -8.81 -64.20
CA PRO A 145 -8.22 -9.73 -63.34
C PRO A 145 -6.88 -10.17 -63.97
N TYR A 146 -5.90 -10.45 -63.12
CA TYR A 146 -4.60 -10.98 -63.51
C TYR A 146 -4.70 -12.49 -63.74
N ASP A 147 -4.18 -12.98 -64.87
CA ASP A 147 -4.28 -14.39 -65.24
C ASP A 147 -3.34 -15.28 -64.42
N VAL A 148 -3.90 -15.83 -63.34
CA VAL A 148 -3.26 -16.81 -62.45
C VAL A 148 -3.48 -18.26 -62.87
N SER A 149 -4.22 -18.50 -63.97
CA SER A 149 -4.53 -19.85 -64.47
C SER A 149 -3.51 -20.36 -65.50
N ALA A 150 -2.71 -19.46 -66.08
CA ALA A 150 -1.68 -19.77 -67.03
C ALA A 150 -0.59 -20.72 -66.44
N PRO A 151 -0.15 -21.76 -67.17
CA PRO A 151 0.92 -22.65 -66.71
C PRO A 151 2.22 -21.92 -66.34
N ALA A 152 2.58 -20.89 -67.12
CA ALA A 152 3.77 -20.07 -66.88
C ALA A 152 3.74 -19.36 -65.52
N TYR A 153 2.56 -18.94 -65.05
CA TYR A 153 2.40 -18.34 -63.72
C TYR A 153 2.70 -19.37 -62.61
N GLY A 154 2.22 -20.60 -62.77
CA GLY A 154 2.48 -21.69 -61.82
C GLY A 154 3.96 -22.04 -61.70
N GLU A 155 4.70 -22.04 -62.81
CA GLU A 155 6.15 -22.25 -62.85
C GLU A 155 6.90 -21.13 -62.10
N ILE A 156 6.57 -19.86 -62.37
CA ILE A 156 7.17 -18.70 -61.68
C ILE A 156 6.95 -18.80 -60.17
N CYS A 157 5.72 -19.08 -59.73
CA CYS A 157 5.41 -19.18 -58.31
C CYS A 157 6.14 -20.35 -57.64
N THR A 158 6.23 -21.52 -58.30
CA THR A 158 6.89 -22.70 -57.74
C THR A 158 8.40 -22.51 -57.62
N ALA A 159 9.01 -21.86 -58.60
CA ALA A 159 10.47 -21.67 -58.64
C ALA A 159 10.96 -20.56 -57.70
N MET A 160 10.18 -19.48 -57.51
CA MET A 160 10.71 -18.23 -56.96
C MET A 160 10.00 -17.70 -55.71
N SER A 161 8.87 -18.30 -55.28
CA SER A 161 8.18 -17.83 -54.07
C SER A 161 8.83 -18.28 -52.75
N GLY A 162 9.81 -19.19 -52.79
CA GLY A 162 10.38 -19.85 -51.60
C GLY A 162 10.81 -18.91 -50.47
N GLN A 163 11.44 -17.78 -50.79
CA GLN A 163 11.87 -16.80 -49.77
C GLN A 163 10.69 -16.12 -49.07
N LEU A 164 9.64 -15.74 -49.82
CA LEU A 164 8.42 -15.17 -49.25
C LEU A 164 7.68 -16.20 -48.38
N GLN A 165 7.65 -17.46 -48.79
CA GLN A 165 7.06 -18.54 -47.98
C GLN A 165 7.84 -18.76 -46.68
N SER A 166 9.17 -18.79 -46.74
CA SER A 166 10.02 -18.93 -45.56
C SER A 166 9.84 -17.75 -44.60
N TYR A 167 9.78 -16.53 -45.13
CA TYR A 167 9.55 -15.33 -44.33
C TYR A 167 8.20 -15.39 -43.59
N VAL A 168 7.11 -15.72 -44.28
CA VAL A 168 5.78 -15.87 -43.63
C VAL A 168 5.79 -16.94 -42.55
N ARG A 169 6.43 -18.10 -42.79
CA ARG A 169 6.52 -19.18 -41.80
C ARG A 169 7.37 -18.80 -40.58
N GLN A 170 8.45 -18.05 -40.77
CA GLN A 170 9.36 -17.66 -39.69
C GLN A 170 8.79 -16.50 -38.87
N SER A 171 8.22 -15.49 -39.53
CA SER A 171 7.67 -14.31 -38.87
C SER A 171 6.23 -14.50 -38.34
N GLY A 172 5.55 -15.56 -38.76
CA GLY A 172 4.21 -15.90 -38.28
C GLY A 172 3.08 -15.02 -38.82
N PHE A 173 3.30 -14.31 -39.94
CA PHE A 173 2.25 -13.50 -40.56
C PHE A 173 1.15 -14.40 -41.18
N PRO A 174 -0.12 -13.98 -41.18
CA PRO A 174 -1.18 -14.73 -41.86
C PRO A 174 -1.00 -14.86 -43.38
N ASP A 175 -0.44 -13.83 -44.03
CA ASP A 175 -0.23 -13.82 -45.48
C ASP A 175 0.81 -12.78 -45.91
N VAL A 176 1.35 -12.96 -47.12
CA VAL A 176 2.20 -12.00 -47.83
C VAL A 176 1.73 -11.84 -49.26
N TYR A 177 1.74 -10.62 -49.75
CA TYR A 177 1.19 -10.20 -51.03
C TYR A 177 2.26 -9.60 -51.91
N VAL A 178 2.16 -9.87 -53.21
CA VAL A 178 2.85 -9.09 -54.24
C VAL A 178 1.81 -8.40 -55.11
N VAL A 179 1.91 -7.08 -55.22
CA VAL A 179 0.93 -6.25 -55.96
C VAL A 179 1.64 -5.46 -57.04
N CYS A 180 1.06 -5.40 -58.24
CA CYS A 180 1.54 -4.63 -59.38
C CYS A 180 1.50 -3.13 -59.09
N ALA A 181 2.58 -2.40 -59.39
CA ALA A 181 2.68 -0.96 -59.12
C ALA A 181 1.73 -0.10 -59.98
N GLU A 182 1.59 -0.44 -61.27
CA GLU A 182 0.81 0.37 -62.22
C GLU A 182 -0.70 0.20 -62.05
N HIS A 183 -1.16 -1.05 -61.97
CA HIS A 183 -2.57 -1.40 -62.13
C HIS A 183 -3.23 -1.95 -60.85
N GLY A 184 -2.45 -2.25 -59.80
CA GLY A 184 -3.00 -2.78 -58.55
C GLY A 184 -3.46 -4.23 -58.63
N HIS A 185 -2.95 -5.02 -59.59
CA HIS A 185 -3.17 -6.46 -59.63
C HIS A 185 -2.51 -7.16 -58.45
N VAL A 186 -3.24 -8.00 -57.72
CA VAL A 186 -2.68 -8.89 -56.69
C VAL A 186 -2.05 -10.09 -57.40
N MET A 187 -0.76 -9.98 -57.71
CA MET A 187 -0.02 -10.94 -58.52
C MET A 187 0.33 -12.21 -57.73
N TYR A 188 0.48 -12.13 -56.41
CA TYR A 188 0.78 -13.28 -55.55
C TYR A 188 0.18 -13.10 -54.15
N THR A 189 -0.25 -14.21 -53.55
CA THR A 189 -0.55 -14.39 -52.12
C THR A 189 -0.03 -15.76 -51.71
N HIS A 190 0.55 -15.87 -50.51
CA HIS A 190 0.98 -17.15 -49.97
C HIS A 190 -0.21 -17.99 -49.49
N GLY A 191 -1.16 -17.38 -48.79
CA GLY A 191 -2.36 -18.03 -48.25
C GLY A 191 -3.31 -18.54 -49.33
N GLY A 192 -3.15 -18.08 -50.59
CA GLY A 192 -3.98 -18.52 -51.71
C GLY A 192 -5.44 -18.08 -51.57
N LYS A 193 -5.66 -16.91 -50.95
CA LYS A 193 -6.98 -16.37 -50.65
C LYS A 193 -7.72 -15.88 -51.90
N ALA A 194 -9.00 -15.55 -51.73
CA ALA A 194 -9.90 -15.11 -52.81
C ALA A 194 -9.48 -13.79 -53.50
N ASP A 195 -8.49 -13.08 -52.93
CA ASP A 195 -7.88 -11.88 -53.49
C ASP A 195 -6.79 -12.17 -54.54
N ARG A 196 -6.32 -13.41 -54.67
CA ARG A 196 -5.33 -13.78 -55.69
C ARG A 196 -5.84 -13.52 -57.10
N GLY A 197 -5.07 -12.78 -57.89
CA GLY A 197 -5.42 -12.45 -59.28
C GLY A 197 -6.48 -11.34 -59.40
N THR A 198 -6.96 -10.76 -58.30
CA THR A 198 -7.91 -9.65 -58.34
C THR A 198 -7.22 -8.31 -58.56
N ASN A 199 -8.01 -7.26 -58.80
CA ASN A 199 -7.52 -5.91 -59.06
C ASN A 199 -8.00 -4.96 -57.95
N LEU A 200 -7.09 -4.24 -57.30
CA LEU A 200 -7.38 -3.35 -56.18
C LEU A 200 -8.05 -2.01 -56.59
N THR A 201 -8.10 -1.70 -57.90
CA THR A 201 -8.70 -0.46 -58.43
C THR A 201 -10.11 -0.66 -58.99
N ALA A 202 -10.40 -1.84 -59.54
CA ALA A 202 -11.65 -2.18 -60.22
C ALA A 202 -12.37 -3.42 -59.67
N GLY A 203 -11.69 -4.25 -58.86
CA GLY A 203 -12.20 -5.51 -58.33
C GLY A 203 -12.98 -5.40 -57.02
N PRO A 204 -13.34 -6.54 -56.41
CA PRO A 204 -14.22 -6.61 -55.25
C PRO A 204 -13.64 -6.00 -53.98
N TYR A 205 -12.32 -5.91 -53.86
CA TYR A 205 -11.61 -5.38 -52.67
C TYR A 205 -11.21 -3.90 -52.82
N LYS A 206 -11.85 -3.19 -53.75
CA LYS A 206 -11.58 -1.77 -54.00
C LYS A 206 -11.87 -0.94 -52.74
N GLY A 207 -10.89 -0.14 -52.34
CA GLY A 207 -11.01 0.76 -51.19
C GLY A 207 -10.88 0.08 -49.82
N GLU A 208 -10.68 -1.24 -49.76
CA GLU A 208 -10.36 -1.96 -48.53
C GLU A 208 -8.88 -1.75 -48.13
N GLY A 209 -8.45 -2.33 -47.00
CA GLY A 209 -7.13 -2.08 -46.38
C GLY A 209 -5.94 -2.27 -47.32
N LEU A 210 -5.89 -3.39 -48.08
CA LEU A 210 -4.80 -3.66 -49.02
C LEU A 210 -4.77 -2.65 -50.19
N ALA A 211 -5.93 -2.24 -50.69
CA ALA A 211 -6.05 -1.24 -51.75
C ALA A 211 -5.58 0.16 -51.28
N ARG A 212 -5.96 0.55 -50.06
CA ARG A 212 -5.50 1.81 -49.44
C ARG A 212 -3.99 1.80 -49.21
N LEU A 213 -3.44 0.68 -48.73
CA LEU A 213 -2.00 0.52 -48.59
C LEU A 213 -1.30 0.69 -49.94
N TRP A 214 -1.76 -0.01 -50.98
CA TRP A 214 -1.16 0.08 -52.32
C TRP A 214 -1.17 1.51 -52.86
N GLN A 215 -2.28 2.24 -52.73
CA GLN A 215 -2.34 3.65 -53.12
C GLN A 215 -1.30 4.50 -52.36
N LYS A 216 -1.20 4.31 -51.04
CA LYS A 216 -0.27 5.05 -50.19
C LYS A 216 1.20 4.75 -50.52
N VAL A 217 1.55 3.49 -50.75
CA VAL A 217 2.90 3.08 -51.19
C VAL A 217 3.22 3.66 -52.57
N ARG A 218 2.26 3.64 -53.49
CA ARG A 218 2.44 4.19 -54.85
C ARG A 218 2.66 5.71 -54.84
N GLU A 219 1.90 6.43 -54.02
CA GLU A 219 1.99 7.89 -53.89
C GLU A 219 3.25 8.35 -53.16
N THR A 220 3.62 7.64 -52.09
CA THR A 220 4.76 8.04 -51.25
C THR A 220 6.09 7.46 -51.72
N GLN A 221 6.06 6.38 -52.51
CA GLN A 221 7.22 5.53 -52.83
C GLN A 221 8.04 5.12 -51.60
N LYS A 222 7.35 4.95 -50.46
CA LYS A 222 7.94 4.58 -49.18
C LYS A 222 7.10 3.52 -48.50
N THR A 223 7.73 2.81 -47.58
CA THR A 223 7.04 1.86 -46.72
C THR A 223 5.95 2.55 -45.93
N SER A 224 4.78 1.96 -46.03
CA SER A 224 3.54 2.53 -45.53
C SER A 224 2.74 1.47 -44.80
N ILE A 225 1.86 1.95 -43.93
CA ILE A 225 0.96 1.11 -43.15
C ILE A 225 -0.48 1.54 -43.45
N SER A 226 -1.35 0.55 -43.60
CA SER A 226 -2.81 0.70 -43.50
C SER A 226 -3.28 0.13 -42.18
N ASP A 227 -4.09 0.90 -41.47
CA ASP A 227 -4.69 0.53 -40.19
C ASP A 227 -5.64 -0.69 -40.32
N PHE A 228 -5.96 -1.29 -39.17
CA PHE A 228 -6.92 -2.38 -39.02
C PHE A 228 -8.29 -1.99 -39.57
N ALA A 229 -8.78 -2.80 -40.50
CA ALA A 229 -10.14 -2.73 -41.01
C ALA A 229 -10.63 -4.14 -41.36
N ALA A 230 -11.96 -4.30 -41.44
CA ALA A 230 -12.54 -5.54 -41.94
C ALA A 230 -12.07 -5.76 -43.38
N TYR A 231 -11.52 -6.95 -43.65
CA TYR A 231 -11.04 -7.32 -44.98
C TYR A 231 -11.83 -8.53 -45.49
N SER A 232 -12.54 -8.33 -46.60
CA SER A 232 -13.49 -9.31 -47.12
C SER A 232 -12.79 -10.61 -47.57
N ALA A 233 -11.52 -10.55 -48.00
CA ALA A 233 -10.77 -11.76 -48.38
C ALA A 233 -10.23 -12.56 -47.17
N ALA A 234 -10.32 -11.99 -45.96
CA ALA A 234 -10.00 -12.65 -44.70
C ALA A 234 -11.28 -12.89 -43.88
N ASP A 235 -12.38 -13.27 -44.53
CA ASP A 235 -13.68 -13.57 -43.90
C ASP A 235 -14.24 -12.43 -43.03
N GLY A 236 -13.90 -11.18 -43.37
CA GLY A 236 -14.32 -9.98 -42.61
C GLY A 236 -13.54 -9.74 -41.32
N GLN A 237 -12.46 -10.48 -41.06
CA GLN A 237 -11.58 -10.23 -39.92
C GLN A 237 -10.94 -8.84 -40.00
N GLN A 238 -10.69 -8.25 -38.81
CA GLN A 238 -9.94 -7.01 -38.69
C GLN A 238 -8.45 -7.28 -38.93
N VAL A 239 -7.91 -6.72 -40.00
CA VAL A 239 -6.50 -6.91 -40.40
C VAL A 239 -5.88 -5.58 -40.80
N ALA A 240 -4.61 -5.41 -40.46
CA ALA A 240 -3.78 -4.29 -40.90
C ALA A 240 -2.80 -4.79 -41.97
N PHE A 241 -2.21 -3.86 -42.72
CA PHE A 241 -1.22 -4.20 -43.74
C PHE A 241 -0.03 -3.26 -43.67
N VAL A 242 1.17 -3.81 -43.81
CA VAL A 242 2.40 -3.04 -44.02
C VAL A 242 2.94 -3.43 -45.38
N GLY A 243 3.38 -2.45 -46.18
CA GLY A 243 3.92 -2.71 -47.51
C GLY A 243 5.05 -1.78 -47.89
N SER A 244 5.99 -2.33 -48.65
CA SER A 244 7.19 -1.65 -49.15
C SER A 244 7.27 -1.76 -50.68
N PRO A 245 7.66 -0.69 -51.40
CA PRO A 245 7.79 -0.71 -52.85
C PRO A 245 9.01 -1.52 -53.28
N VAL A 246 8.82 -2.35 -54.31
CA VAL A 246 9.90 -3.11 -54.95
C VAL A 246 10.27 -2.40 -56.25
N SER A 247 11.53 -1.97 -56.34
CA SER A 247 12.06 -1.26 -57.49
C SER A 247 13.09 -2.08 -58.25
N ASP A 248 13.18 -1.85 -59.57
CA ASP A 248 14.25 -2.39 -60.41
C ASP A 248 15.60 -1.70 -60.14
N THR A 249 16.65 -2.15 -60.83
CA THR A 249 18.00 -1.58 -60.71
C THR A 249 18.12 -0.15 -61.26
N ALA A 250 17.13 0.32 -62.04
CA ALA A 250 17.03 1.69 -62.53
C ALA A 250 16.22 2.61 -61.59
N GLY A 251 15.64 2.06 -60.51
CA GLY A 251 14.81 2.79 -59.54
C GLY A 251 13.33 2.89 -59.93
N THR A 252 12.88 2.17 -60.97
CA THR A 252 11.47 2.10 -61.36
C THR A 252 10.73 1.14 -60.45
N VAL A 253 9.62 1.57 -59.83
CA VAL A 253 8.80 0.72 -58.96
C VAL A 253 8.04 -0.31 -59.81
N LEU A 254 8.39 -1.59 -59.69
CA LEU A 254 7.78 -2.71 -60.42
C LEU A 254 6.51 -3.21 -59.72
N GLY A 255 6.49 -3.13 -58.39
CA GLY A 255 5.40 -3.63 -57.55
C GLY A 255 5.56 -3.20 -56.09
N MET A 256 4.74 -3.75 -55.21
CA MET A 256 4.95 -3.71 -53.77
C MET A 256 4.88 -5.12 -53.20
N VAL A 257 5.62 -5.35 -52.12
CA VAL A 257 5.42 -6.49 -51.23
C VAL A 257 4.70 -5.98 -49.99
N ALA A 258 3.66 -6.69 -49.56
CA ALA A 258 2.90 -6.34 -48.36
C ALA A 258 2.66 -7.57 -47.48
N VAL A 259 2.65 -7.39 -46.17
CA VAL A 259 2.33 -8.44 -45.19
C VAL A 259 1.00 -8.12 -44.52
N GLN A 260 0.22 -9.16 -44.27
CA GLN A 260 -0.98 -9.06 -43.43
C GLN A 260 -0.59 -9.08 -41.96
N ILE A 261 -1.15 -8.20 -41.14
CA ILE A 261 -1.01 -8.20 -39.69
C ILE A 261 -2.37 -8.59 -39.09
N SER A 262 -2.37 -9.60 -38.21
CA SER A 262 -3.56 -10.01 -37.47
C SER A 262 -3.72 -9.22 -36.17
N ALA A 263 -4.94 -9.22 -35.64
CA ALA A 263 -5.25 -8.65 -34.33
C ALA A 263 -4.38 -9.27 -33.20
N ASP A 264 -3.94 -10.52 -33.38
CA ASP A 264 -3.14 -11.26 -32.40
C ASP A 264 -1.79 -10.61 -32.12
N THR A 265 -1.21 -9.90 -33.09
CA THR A 265 0.05 -9.16 -32.93
C THR A 265 -0.04 -8.15 -31.80
N VAL A 266 -1.13 -7.36 -31.75
CA VAL A 266 -1.34 -6.36 -30.69
C VAL A 266 -1.88 -7.02 -29.42
N ASN A 267 -2.85 -7.95 -29.55
CA ASN A 267 -3.48 -8.64 -28.43
C ASN A 267 -2.46 -9.37 -27.55
N ARG A 268 -1.50 -10.09 -28.15
CA ARG A 268 -0.44 -10.80 -27.40
C ARG A 268 0.38 -9.88 -26.49
N ILE A 269 0.58 -8.62 -26.91
CA ILE A 269 1.32 -7.63 -26.12
C ILE A 269 0.45 -7.12 -24.97
N VAL A 270 -0.79 -6.69 -25.25
CA VAL A 270 -1.63 -6.00 -24.26
C VAL A 270 -2.41 -6.93 -23.32
N GLN A 271 -2.62 -8.19 -23.69
CA GLN A 271 -3.37 -9.16 -22.88
C GLN A 271 -2.53 -9.90 -21.83
N SER A 272 -1.21 -9.66 -21.78
CA SER A 272 -0.38 -10.20 -20.70
C SER A 272 -0.78 -9.57 -19.36
N ARG A 273 -1.22 -10.42 -18.43
CA ARG A 273 -1.77 -10.02 -17.12
C ARG A 273 -0.73 -9.68 -16.06
N GLU A 274 0.54 -9.77 -16.41
CA GLU A 274 1.63 -9.49 -15.48
C GLU A 274 1.52 -8.05 -14.94
N GLY A 275 1.44 -7.91 -13.62
CA GLY A 275 1.32 -6.61 -12.94
C GLY A 275 -0.06 -5.93 -13.00
N LEU A 276 -1.10 -6.56 -13.56
CA LEU A 276 -2.44 -5.94 -13.74
C LEU A 276 -3.50 -6.36 -12.71
N GLY A 277 -3.25 -7.37 -11.89
CA GLY A 277 -4.27 -7.88 -10.97
C GLY A 277 -5.49 -8.48 -11.69
N GLN A 278 -6.66 -8.44 -11.06
CA GLN A 278 -7.92 -9.04 -11.52
C GLN A 278 -8.71 -8.10 -12.43
N THR A 279 -8.78 -6.81 -12.09
CA THR A 279 -9.56 -5.79 -12.79
C THR A 279 -8.73 -4.95 -13.75
N GLY A 280 -7.40 -5.06 -13.71
CA GLY A 280 -6.54 -4.32 -14.61
C GLY A 280 -6.54 -4.87 -16.03
N GLU A 281 -6.52 -3.97 -17.01
CA GLU A 281 -6.38 -4.29 -18.42
C GLU A 281 -5.59 -3.23 -19.17
N THR A 282 -5.03 -3.62 -20.32
CA THR A 282 -4.45 -2.69 -21.30
C THR A 282 -5.10 -2.93 -22.65
N TYR A 283 -5.41 -1.87 -23.38
CA TYR A 283 -6.01 -1.94 -24.71
C TYR A 283 -5.55 -0.78 -25.59
N VAL A 284 -5.67 -0.97 -26.91
CA VAL A 284 -5.28 0.02 -27.92
C VAL A 284 -6.51 0.51 -28.66
N VAL A 285 -6.54 1.81 -28.94
CA VAL A 285 -7.55 2.46 -29.78
C VAL A 285 -6.86 3.19 -30.92
N GLY A 286 -7.52 3.29 -32.07
CA GLY A 286 -7.02 3.98 -33.25
C GLY A 286 -8.07 4.87 -33.87
N ARG A 287 -7.64 5.99 -34.46
CA ARG A 287 -8.50 6.96 -35.13
C ARG A 287 -8.27 6.94 -36.63
N VAL A 288 -9.32 6.68 -37.40
CA VAL A 288 -9.32 6.70 -38.88
C VAL A 288 -10.52 7.51 -39.34
N ASP A 289 -10.30 8.50 -40.21
CA ASP A 289 -11.34 9.38 -40.76
C ASP A 289 -12.27 10.02 -39.71
N GLY A 290 -11.71 10.33 -38.53
CA GLY A 290 -12.43 10.92 -37.40
C GLY A 290 -13.25 9.94 -36.55
N GLN A 291 -13.30 8.65 -36.92
CA GLN A 291 -13.92 7.59 -36.12
C GLN A 291 -12.86 6.88 -35.28
N ILE A 292 -13.17 6.65 -34.00
CA ILE A 292 -12.30 5.94 -33.07
C ILE A 292 -12.85 4.54 -32.85
N SER A 293 -12.00 3.53 -32.99
CA SER A 293 -12.35 2.13 -32.74
C SER A 293 -11.21 1.38 -32.05
N TYR A 294 -11.52 0.24 -31.45
CA TYR A 294 -10.51 -0.59 -30.80
C TYR A 294 -9.54 -1.22 -31.81
N ARG A 295 -8.28 -1.35 -31.42
CA ARG A 295 -7.18 -2.04 -32.15
C ARG A 295 -6.70 -3.30 -31.42
N SER A 296 -7.31 -3.58 -30.26
CA SER A 296 -7.13 -4.80 -29.49
C SER A 296 -8.45 -5.17 -28.83
N ASP A 297 -8.57 -6.42 -28.42
CA ASP A 297 -9.67 -6.85 -27.56
C ASP A 297 -9.43 -6.38 -26.12
N ARG A 298 -10.50 -6.00 -25.44
CA ARG A 298 -10.51 -5.79 -24.00
C ARG A 298 -10.69 -7.13 -23.27
N MET A 299 -10.08 -7.23 -22.10
CA MET A 299 -10.02 -8.48 -21.34
C MET A 299 -11.00 -8.49 -20.16
N VAL A 300 -11.27 -7.32 -19.59
CA VAL A 300 -12.10 -7.19 -18.39
C VAL A 300 -13.46 -6.61 -18.74
N ALA A 301 -13.48 -5.50 -19.47
CA ALA A 301 -14.70 -4.83 -19.89
C ALA A 301 -15.03 -5.11 -21.38
N PRO A 302 -16.28 -4.90 -21.82
CA PRO A 302 -16.65 -5.14 -23.21
C PRO A 302 -15.91 -4.21 -24.17
N GLY A 303 -15.51 -4.77 -25.31
CA GLY A 303 -14.86 -4.08 -26.42
C GLY A 303 -14.02 -5.05 -27.24
N LYS A 304 -14.36 -5.21 -28.52
CA LYS A 304 -13.61 -6.03 -29.49
C LYS A 304 -12.93 -5.17 -30.54
N ILE A 305 -11.84 -5.67 -31.10
CA ILE A 305 -11.15 -4.99 -32.20
C ILE A 305 -12.14 -4.61 -33.33
N GLY A 306 -12.03 -3.38 -33.82
CA GLY A 306 -12.90 -2.83 -34.86
C GLY A 306 -14.23 -2.23 -34.36
N GLU A 307 -14.68 -2.53 -33.13
CA GLU A 307 -15.86 -1.89 -32.56
C GLU A 307 -15.58 -0.41 -32.23
N PRO A 308 -16.59 0.48 -32.32
CA PRO A 308 -16.46 1.87 -31.91
C PRO A 308 -15.99 2.00 -30.45
N ALA A 309 -14.99 2.83 -30.22
CA ALA A 309 -14.48 3.14 -28.89
C ALA A 309 -14.79 4.60 -28.56
N ALA A 310 -15.48 4.83 -27.45
CA ALA A 310 -15.86 6.16 -26.99
C ALA A 310 -15.72 6.26 -25.47
N GLY A 311 -15.39 7.46 -25.00
CA GLY A 311 -15.34 7.78 -23.58
C GLY A 311 -14.35 8.90 -23.28
N PRO A 312 -14.48 9.58 -22.13
CA PRO A 312 -13.59 10.68 -21.76
C PRO A 312 -12.11 10.28 -21.80
N GLN A 313 -11.81 9.02 -21.45
CA GLN A 313 -10.45 8.49 -21.49
C GLN A 313 -9.88 8.32 -22.89
N VAL A 314 -10.73 7.95 -23.84
CA VAL A 314 -10.36 7.78 -25.25
C VAL A 314 -10.13 9.15 -25.87
N ASP A 315 -11.01 10.12 -25.61
CA ASP A 315 -10.88 11.49 -26.09
C ASP A 315 -9.60 12.16 -25.56
N ALA A 316 -9.28 11.94 -24.28
CA ALA A 316 -8.05 12.45 -23.67
C ALA A 316 -6.78 11.86 -24.30
N ALA A 317 -6.81 10.58 -24.70
CA ALA A 317 -5.68 9.89 -25.30
C ALA A 317 -5.25 10.50 -26.64
N PHE A 318 -6.20 11.03 -27.41
CA PHE A 318 -5.95 11.73 -28.68
C PHE A 318 -5.68 13.23 -28.52
N GLY A 319 -5.55 13.72 -27.29
CA GLY A 319 -5.15 15.10 -26.97
C GLY A 319 -3.65 15.40 -27.19
N GLY A 320 -2.85 14.41 -27.60
CA GLY A 320 -1.44 14.56 -27.98
C GLY A 320 -0.44 14.55 -26.83
N LYS A 321 -0.85 14.15 -25.62
CA LYS A 321 0.04 13.99 -24.46
C LYS A 321 -0.30 12.72 -23.68
N SER A 322 0.70 12.10 -23.08
CA SER A 322 0.46 11.06 -22.08
C SER A 322 -0.13 11.68 -20.82
N GLY A 323 -1.01 10.96 -20.15
CA GLY A 323 -1.69 11.46 -18.98
C GLY A 323 -2.28 10.36 -18.12
N ARG A 324 -2.79 10.80 -16.96
CA ARG A 324 -3.48 9.96 -15.98
C ARG A 324 -4.79 10.63 -15.60
N GLN A 325 -5.78 9.82 -15.31
CA GLN A 325 -7.09 10.28 -14.85
C GLN A 325 -7.74 9.24 -13.96
N GLN A 326 -8.70 9.68 -13.15
CA GLN A 326 -9.60 8.84 -12.41
C GLN A 326 -10.99 9.07 -12.97
N LEU A 327 -11.62 8.02 -13.50
CA LEU A 327 -12.95 8.11 -14.11
C LEU A 327 -13.83 7.00 -13.56
N ALA A 328 -15.12 7.27 -13.42
CA ALA A 328 -16.07 6.23 -13.09
C ALA A 328 -16.29 5.33 -14.32
N ASN A 329 -16.28 4.03 -14.10
CA ASN A 329 -16.62 3.05 -15.12
C ASN A 329 -18.14 2.98 -15.33
N ALA A 330 -18.59 2.09 -16.22
CA ALA A 330 -20.02 1.95 -16.56
C ALA A 330 -20.91 1.58 -15.36
N THR A 331 -20.34 1.00 -14.29
CA THR A 331 -21.05 0.65 -13.05
C THR A 331 -20.93 1.73 -11.97
N GLY A 332 -20.32 2.88 -12.27
CA GLY A 332 -20.10 3.98 -11.32
C GLY A 332 -18.86 3.84 -10.43
N ASN A 333 -18.08 2.76 -10.58
CA ASN A 333 -16.89 2.52 -9.77
C ASN A 333 -15.68 3.30 -10.31
N PRO A 334 -14.90 3.95 -9.44
CA PRO A 334 -13.72 4.69 -9.87
C PRO A 334 -12.63 3.74 -10.40
N GLU A 335 -12.09 4.08 -11.56
CA GLU A 335 -10.97 3.40 -12.22
C GLU A 335 -9.82 4.39 -12.43
N LEU A 336 -8.61 3.91 -12.14
CA LEU A 336 -7.38 4.59 -12.47
C LEU A 336 -7.04 4.28 -13.93
N THR A 337 -6.93 5.31 -14.78
CA THR A 337 -6.58 5.13 -16.20
C THR A 337 -5.35 5.96 -16.56
N CYS A 338 -4.37 5.32 -17.19
CA CYS A 338 -3.25 5.97 -17.84
C CYS A 338 -3.41 5.83 -19.36
N TYR A 339 -3.16 6.90 -20.11
CA TYR A 339 -3.20 6.89 -21.58
C TYR A 339 -1.93 7.51 -22.18
N ALA A 340 -1.52 7.03 -23.34
CA ALA A 340 -0.39 7.57 -24.08
C ALA A 340 -0.57 7.37 -25.59
N PRO A 341 -0.27 8.38 -26.43
CA PRO A 341 -0.22 8.19 -27.87
C PRO A 341 0.95 7.26 -28.25
N LEU A 342 0.75 6.46 -29.29
CA LEU A 342 1.74 5.57 -29.89
C LEU A 342 2.42 6.27 -31.08
N ASP A 343 3.75 6.21 -31.13
CA ASP A 343 4.56 6.77 -32.20
C ASP A 343 4.81 5.72 -33.29
N ILE A 344 3.76 5.39 -34.04
CA ILE A 344 3.84 4.49 -35.20
C ILE A 344 3.60 5.31 -36.48
N PRO A 345 4.61 5.47 -37.36
CA PRO A 345 4.47 6.28 -38.56
C PRO A 345 3.26 5.89 -39.42
N GLY A 346 2.37 6.86 -39.64
CA GLY A 346 1.20 6.69 -40.51
C GLY A 346 -0.01 6.06 -39.83
N LEU A 347 0.03 5.82 -38.52
CA LEU A 347 -1.11 5.41 -37.68
C LEU A 347 -1.35 6.44 -36.58
N ASP A 348 -2.61 6.66 -36.22
CA ASP A 348 -3.01 7.54 -35.12
C ASP A 348 -3.61 6.69 -34.01
N TRP A 349 -2.76 6.13 -33.15
CA TRP A 349 -3.13 5.18 -32.12
C TRP A 349 -2.77 5.69 -30.73
N ALA A 350 -3.48 5.18 -29.73
CA ALA A 350 -3.16 5.37 -28.33
C ALA A 350 -3.35 4.08 -27.54
N VAL A 351 -2.50 3.90 -26.53
CA VAL A 351 -2.60 2.80 -25.56
C VAL A 351 -3.19 3.31 -24.25
N LEU A 352 -4.13 2.56 -23.71
CA LEU A 352 -4.79 2.83 -22.44
C LEU A 352 -4.59 1.65 -21.51
N THR A 353 -4.27 1.95 -20.25
CA THR A 353 -4.20 0.96 -19.18
C THR A 353 -5.11 1.42 -18.05
N SER A 354 -6.04 0.57 -17.64
CA SER A 354 -7.03 0.86 -16.59
C SER A 354 -7.00 -0.20 -15.49
N LEU A 355 -7.29 0.20 -14.25
CA LEU A 355 -7.37 -0.67 -13.06
C LEU A 355 -8.42 -0.12 -12.09
N SER A 356 -9.20 -0.99 -11.44
CA SER A 356 -10.14 -0.57 -10.40
C SER A 356 -9.41 0.13 -9.25
N LEU A 357 -9.91 1.29 -8.83
CA LEU A 357 -9.34 2.00 -7.69
C LEU A 357 -9.41 1.14 -6.42
N GLU A 358 -10.50 0.38 -6.22
CA GLU A 358 -10.66 -0.54 -5.09
C GLU A 358 -9.50 -1.55 -5.01
N GLU A 359 -9.18 -2.21 -6.12
CA GLU A 359 -8.08 -3.18 -6.16
C GLU A 359 -6.71 -2.51 -5.99
N ALA A 360 -6.54 -1.32 -6.55
CA ALA A 360 -5.30 -0.57 -6.49
C ALA A 360 -4.90 -0.13 -5.07
N ILE A 361 -5.88 0.25 -4.24
CA ILE A 361 -5.62 0.81 -2.90
C ILE A 361 -6.08 -0.10 -1.76
N ALA A 362 -6.78 -1.20 -2.04
CA ALA A 362 -7.12 -2.25 -1.08
C ALA A 362 -6.57 -3.63 -1.50
N PRO A 363 -5.24 -3.77 -1.71
CA PRO A 363 -4.67 -5.06 -2.12
C PRO A 363 -4.89 -6.11 -1.03
N LYS A 364 -5.34 -7.31 -1.44
CA LYS A 364 -5.49 -8.46 -0.55
C LYS A 364 -4.14 -9.17 -0.41
N ALA A 365 -3.72 -9.44 0.83
CA ALA A 365 -2.57 -10.30 1.10
C ALA A 365 -3.01 -11.79 1.13
N ASP A 366 -2.05 -12.71 1.00
CA ASP A 366 -2.27 -14.16 1.16
C ASP A 366 -2.98 -14.46 2.49
N GLY A 367 -4.30 -14.67 2.44
CA GLY A 367 -5.16 -14.68 3.62
C GLY A 367 -6.54 -14.01 3.43
N ASN A 368 -6.81 -13.43 2.25
CA ASN A 368 -8.11 -12.86 1.85
C ASN A 368 -8.54 -11.58 2.61
N GLU A 369 -7.74 -11.12 3.58
CA GLU A 369 -7.92 -9.84 4.28
C GLU A 369 -7.02 -8.76 3.68
N ASP A 370 -7.60 -7.60 3.39
CA ASP A 370 -6.88 -6.42 2.92
C ASP A 370 -6.27 -5.60 4.08
N VAL A 371 -5.50 -4.57 3.73
CA VAL A 371 -4.81 -3.70 4.69
C VAL A 371 -5.79 -3.00 5.63
N TYR A 372 -6.95 -2.55 5.14
CA TYR A 372 -7.91 -1.80 5.95
C TYR A 372 -8.63 -2.70 6.95
N THR A 373 -8.90 -3.95 6.60
CA THR A 373 -9.45 -4.96 7.52
C THR A 373 -8.55 -5.13 8.75
N LYS A 374 -7.22 -5.14 8.55
CA LYS A 374 -6.24 -5.23 9.64
C LYS A 374 -6.25 -3.98 10.50
N ILE A 375 -6.38 -2.80 9.89
CA ILE A 375 -6.42 -1.51 10.60
C ILE A 375 -7.70 -1.40 11.45
N VAL A 376 -8.87 -1.72 10.86
CA VAL A 376 -10.16 -1.68 11.57
C VAL A 376 -10.12 -2.58 12.81
N LYS A 377 -9.56 -3.80 12.69
CA LYS A 377 -9.37 -4.71 13.83
C LYS A 377 -8.35 -4.22 14.85
N ALA A 378 -7.21 -3.67 14.41
CA ALA A 378 -6.12 -3.25 15.30
C ALA A 378 -6.46 -1.99 16.12
N TYR A 379 -7.24 -1.07 15.56
CA TYR A 379 -7.57 0.22 16.19
C TYR A 379 -8.99 0.30 16.77
N ASP A 380 -9.73 -0.82 16.74
CA ASP A 380 -11.11 -0.97 17.19
C ASP A 380 -12.05 0.06 16.53
N TYR A 381 -12.13 0.00 15.21
CA TYR A 381 -13.17 0.67 14.43
C TYR A 381 -14.26 -0.35 14.06
N SER A 382 -15.49 0.11 13.83
CA SER A 382 -16.57 -0.76 13.37
C SER A 382 -16.47 -1.00 11.86
N ASP A 383 -16.16 0.04 11.10
CA ASP A 383 -16.01 -0.02 9.65
C ASP A 383 -15.17 1.17 9.13
N LEU A 384 -14.66 1.05 7.91
CA LEU A 384 -13.91 2.05 7.16
C LEU A 384 -14.52 2.19 5.77
N PHE A 385 -14.70 3.43 5.32
CA PHE A 385 -15.35 3.77 4.05
C PHE A 385 -14.38 4.54 3.17
N LEU A 386 -14.28 4.15 1.90
CA LEU A 386 -13.66 4.96 0.85
C LEU A 386 -14.77 5.42 -0.11
N VAL A 387 -14.89 6.74 -0.25
CA VAL A 387 -15.96 7.36 -1.00
C VAL A 387 -15.36 8.25 -2.09
N GLY A 388 -15.79 8.02 -3.32
CA GLY A 388 -15.37 8.81 -4.48
C GLY A 388 -15.88 10.26 -4.43
N PRO A 389 -15.38 11.12 -5.33
CA PRO A 389 -15.72 12.54 -5.34
C PRO A 389 -17.17 12.81 -5.76
N ASN A 390 -17.82 11.83 -6.42
CA ASN A 390 -19.23 11.81 -6.78
C ASN A 390 -20.14 11.24 -5.66
N GLY A 391 -19.59 10.93 -4.48
CA GLY A 391 -20.33 10.34 -3.37
C GLY A 391 -20.50 8.82 -3.44
N HIS A 392 -19.94 8.13 -4.44
CA HIS A 392 -20.04 6.68 -4.56
C HIS A 392 -19.14 5.97 -3.55
N CYS A 393 -19.72 5.17 -2.66
CA CYS A 393 -19.00 4.36 -1.69
C CYS A 393 -18.56 3.05 -2.35
N PHE A 394 -17.34 3.04 -2.88
CA PHE A 394 -16.82 1.91 -3.65
C PHE A 394 -16.08 0.89 -2.79
N TYR A 395 -15.81 1.19 -1.51
CA TYR A 395 -15.15 0.26 -0.59
C TYR A 395 -15.65 0.48 0.84
N THR A 396 -16.02 -0.63 1.50
CA THR A 396 -16.18 -0.73 2.95
C THR A 396 -15.61 -2.05 3.46
N VAL A 397 -15.14 -2.09 4.71
CA VAL A 397 -14.63 -3.32 5.33
C VAL A 397 -15.79 -4.26 5.67
N ALA A 398 -16.90 -3.74 6.21
CA ALA A 398 -18.05 -4.55 6.60
C ALA A 398 -18.93 -5.00 5.41
N ARG A 399 -18.86 -4.29 4.27
CA ARG A 399 -19.66 -4.55 3.06
C ARG A 399 -21.18 -4.61 3.32
N GLU A 400 -21.69 -3.69 4.14
CA GLU A 400 -23.12 -3.56 4.44
C GLU A 400 -23.91 -2.95 3.26
N GLN A 401 -25.16 -2.54 3.49
CA GLN A 401 -26.05 -2.06 2.42
C GLN A 401 -25.61 -0.73 1.78
N ASP A 402 -24.64 -0.05 2.39
CA ASP A 402 -24.02 1.17 1.90
C ASP A 402 -22.88 0.92 0.92
N TYR A 403 -22.28 -0.28 0.90
CA TYR A 403 -21.30 -0.68 -0.10
C TYR A 403 -21.90 -0.65 -1.50
N GLN A 404 -21.19 -0.04 -2.45
CA GLN A 404 -21.63 0.17 -3.84
C GLN A 404 -22.90 1.06 -3.95
N SER A 405 -23.18 1.88 -2.94
CA SER A 405 -24.24 2.89 -2.96
C SER A 405 -23.69 4.32 -3.08
N ASN A 406 -24.55 5.28 -3.39
CA ASN A 406 -24.17 6.70 -3.43
C ASN A 406 -24.67 7.44 -2.18
N LEU A 407 -23.75 8.07 -1.44
CA LEU A 407 -24.00 8.80 -0.19
C LEU A 407 -24.38 10.29 -0.40
N VAL A 408 -24.38 10.76 -1.65
CA VAL A 408 -24.76 12.13 -2.03
C VAL A 408 -26.13 12.14 -2.70
N ASP A 409 -26.35 11.28 -3.69
CA ASP A 409 -27.57 11.24 -4.50
C ASP A 409 -28.40 9.95 -4.32
N GLY A 410 -27.90 8.98 -3.55
CA GLY A 410 -28.52 7.67 -3.37
C GLY A 410 -29.43 7.55 -2.14
N PRO A 411 -29.78 6.30 -1.76
CA PRO A 411 -30.79 6.03 -0.72
C PRO A 411 -30.37 6.49 0.69
N TYR A 412 -29.07 6.61 0.94
CA TYR A 412 -28.53 6.99 2.26
C TYR A 412 -28.04 8.43 2.35
N LYS A 413 -28.41 9.28 1.38
CA LYS A 413 -28.00 10.70 1.36
C LYS A 413 -28.39 11.48 2.62
N ASP A 414 -29.53 11.12 3.23
CA ASP A 414 -30.08 11.79 4.41
C ASP A 414 -29.57 11.17 5.73
N SER A 415 -28.85 10.04 5.65
CA SER A 415 -28.15 9.47 6.79
C SER A 415 -27.12 10.47 7.33
N HIS A 416 -26.74 10.33 8.59
CA HIS A 416 -25.75 11.21 9.18
C HIS A 416 -24.35 11.01 8.55
N LEU A 417 -24.01 9.80 8.06
CA LEU A 417 -22.83 9.59 7.21
C LEU A 417 -22.96 10.29 5.85
N GLY A 418 -24.11 10.17 5.17
CA GLY A 418 -24.34 10.84 3.89
C GLY A 418 -24.23 12.37 3.97
N ARG A 419 -24.84 12.96 5.01
CA ARG A 419 -24.70 14.40 5.30
C ARG A 419 -23.27 14.79 5.66
N LEU A 420 -22.55 13.94 6.39
CA LEU A 420 -21.14 14.15 6.71
C LEU A 420 -20.28 14.14 5.44
N VAL A 421 -20.43 13.14 4.58
CA VAL A 421 -19.70 13.05 3.30
C VAL A 421 -19.99 14.27 2.42
N GLN A 422 -21.26 14.68 2.27
CA GLN A 422 -21.63 15.88 1.53
C GLN A 422 -20.98 17.14 2.11
N LYS A 423 -20.92 17.26 3.44
CA LYS A 423 -20.25 18.36 4.14
C LYS A 423 -18.74 18.32 3.88
N THR A 424 -18.09 17.17 4.03
CA THR A 424 -16.65 16.99 3.82
C THR A 424 -16.26 17.25 2.36
N LEU A 425 -17.06 16.84 1.38
CA LEU A 425 -16.84 17.13 -0.05
C LEU A 425 -16.92 18.64 -0.33
N ARG A 426 -17.88 19.35 0.27
CA ARG A 426 -18.11 20.79 0.10
C ARG A 426 -17.07 21.64 0.84
N ASP A 427 -16.85 21.36 2.11
CA ASP A 427 -16.01 22.16 3.00
C ASP A 427 -14.52 21.83 2.84
N ARG A 428 -14.21 20.63 2.31
CA ARG A 428 -12.85 20.10 2.11
C ARG A 428 -12.04 20.02 3.41
N GLN A 429 -12.73 19.76 4.51
CA GLN A 429 -12.15 19.69 5.85
C GLN A 429 -12.65 18.46 6.58
N PHE A 430 -11.92 18.10 7.64
CA PHE A 430 -12.35 17.12 8.63
C PHE A 430 -13.77 17.43 9.13
N GLY A 431 -14.60 16.41 9.21
CA GLY A 431 -15.94 16.49 9.77
C GLY A 431 -16.22 15.33 10.72
N VAL A 432 -17.20 15.53 11.58
CA VAL A 432 -17.72 14.52 12.51
C VAL A 432 -19.25 14.49 12.42
N ALA A 433 -19.83 13.31 12.53
CA ALA A 433 -21.24 13.05 12.73
C ALA A 433 -21.44 12.34 14.07
N ASP A 434 -22.33 12.89 14.89
CA ASP A 434 -22.67 12.34 16.20
C ASP A 434 -23.44 11.01 16.09
N PHE A 435 -23.52 10.29 17.21
CA PHE A 435 -24.25 9.04 17.35
C PHE A 435 -25.72 9.19 16.97
N ALA A 436 -26.14 8.44 15.96
CA ALA A 436 -27.54 8.30 15.57
C ALA A 436 -27.78 6.93 14.94
N ALA A 437 -29.04 6.50 14.85
CA ALA A 437 -29.39 5.24 14.20
C ALA A 437 -28.92 5.24 12.72
N TYR A 438 -28.18 4.20 12.34
CA TYR A 438 -27.64 4.04 10.99
C TYR A 438 -28.29 2.84 10.31
N ALA A 439 -29.13 3.11 9.31
CA ALA A 439 -29.95 2.10 8.65
C ALA A 439 -29.13 0.96 7.99
N PRO A 440 -27.98 1.23 7.33
CA PRO A 440 -27.15 0.15 6.76
C PRO A 440 -26.66 -0.87 7.79
N SER A 441 -26.33 -0.43 9.01
CA SER A 441 -25.97 -1.32 10.14
C SER A 441 -27.18 -1.83 10.93
N GLY A 442 -28.31 -2.08 10.25
CA GLY A 442 -29.52 -2.60 10.89
C GLY A 442 -30.19 -1.65 11.89
N GLY A 443 -29.90 -0.35 11.83
CA GLY A 443 -30.40 0.65 12.75
C GLY A 443 -29.58 0.82 14.03
N ALA A 444 -28.41 0.17 14.14
CA ALA A 444 -27.48 0.38 15.25
C ALA A 444 -27.05 1.85 15.33
N VAL A 445 -26.81 2.33 16.55
CA VAL A 445 -26.37 3.71 16.78
C VAL A 445 -24.89 3.81 16.44
N ALA A 446 -24.54 4.72 15.54
CA ALA A 446 -23.18 4.88 15.03
C ALA A 446 -22.78 6.35 14.95
N ALA A 447 -21.50 6.63 15.18
CA ALA A 447 -20.86 7.93 14.97
C ALA A 447 -19.77 7.79 13.90
N PHE A 448 -19.52 8.87 13.17
CA PHE A 448 -18.59 8.85 12.04
C PHE A 448 -17.65 10.04 12.07
N ILE A 449 -16.41 9.81 11.66
CA ILE A 449 -15.45 10.86 11.31
C ILE A 449 -15.09 10.72 9.84
N ALA A 450 -14.92 11.83 9.14
CA ALA A 450 -14.57 11.81 7.72
C ALA A 450 -13.63 12.95 7.37
N ALA A 451 -12.70 12.69 6.47
CA ALA A 451 -11.77 13.69 5.98
C ALA A 451 -11.49 13.47 4.48
N PRO A 452 -11.25 14.55 3.72
CA PRO A 452 -10.99 14.46 2.29
C PRO A 452 -9.50 14.34 1.99
N ILE A 453 -9.16 13.55 0.98
CA ILE A 453 -7.91 13.66 0.25
C ILE A 453 -8.12 14.71 -0.83
N VAL A 454 -7.37 15.80 -0.77
CA VAL A 454 -7.48 16.93 -1.70
C VAL A 454 -6.25 16.94 -2.61
N ASP A 455 -6.47 16.89 -3.93
CA ASP A 455 -5.43 17.04 -4.95
C ASP A 455 -5.80 18.20 -5.90
N ASN A 456 -4.83 19.06 -6.22
CA ASN A 456 -5.04 20.26 -7.05
C ASN A 456 -6.24 21.14 -6.67
N GLY A 457 -6.57 21.20 -5.37
CA GLY A 457 -7.70 21.97 -4.86
C GLY A 457 -9.08 21.37 -5.16
N GLN A 458 -9.17 20.12 -5.60
CA GLN A 458 -10.40 19.34 -5.68
C GLN A 458 -10.34 18.16 -4.72
N THR A 459 -11.50 17.81 -4.14
CA THR A 459 -11.60 16.59 -3.34
C THR A 459 -11.53 15.40 -4.28
N ASP A 460 -10.59 14.53 -4.04
CA ASP A 460 -10.32 13.37 -4.87
C ASP A 460 -10.97 12.11 -4.26
N LEU A 461 -10.91 12.00 -2.93
CA LEU A 461 -11.54 10.93 -2.16
C LEU A 461 -11.96 11.44 -0.78
N VAL A 462 -12.98 10.83 -0.17
CA VAL A 462 -13.28 10.95 1.25
C VAL A 462 -13.02 9.61 1.93
N VAL A 463 -12.23 9.64 3.01
CA VAL A 463 -12.07 8.50 3.92
C VAL A 463 -12.95 8.77 5.13
N ALA A 464 -13.81 7.81 5.48
CA ALA A 464 -14.61 7.88 6.69
C ALA A 464 -14.40 6.64 7.57
N LEU A 465 -14.55 6.81 8.88
CA LEU A 465 -14.45 5.75 9.87
C LEU A 465 -15.71 5.74 10.73
N GLN A 466 -16.27 4.56 10.95
CA GLN A 466 -17.31 4.34 11.94
C GLN A 466 -16.68 4.08 13.31
N MET A 467 -16.99 4.94 14.27
CA MET A 467 -16.44 4.87 15.61
C MET A 467 -17.03 3.68 16.38
N SER A 468 -16.17 2.90 17.03
CA SER A 468 -16.58 1.86 17.98
C SER A 468 -17.10 2.47 19.28
N GLU A 469 -18.17 1.90 19.81
CA GLU A 469 -18.71 2.25 21.12
C GLU A 469 -17.80 1.80 22.28
N LYS A 470 -16.96 0.77 22.07
CA LYS A 470 -16.17 0.16 23.14
C LYS A 470 -15.14 1.12 23.72
N GLY A 471 -14.42 1.88 22.88
CA GLY A 471 -13.37 2.77 23.35
C GLY A 471 -13.89 3.88 24.28
N ILE A 472 -15.05 4.45 23.98
CA ILE A 472 -15.70 5.43 24.87
C ILE A 472 -16.20 4.72 26.13
N ASN A 473 -16.79 3.53 26.01
CA ASN A 473 -17.29 2.77 27.15
C ASN A 473 -16.18 2.30 28.10
N GLU A 474 -15.00 1.90 27.61
CA GLU A 474 -13.85 1.55 28.46
C GLU A 474 -13.39 2.73 29.32
N ILE A 475 -13.42 3.94 28.74
CA ILE A 475 -13.11 5.17 29.48
C ILE A 475 -14.23 5.46 30.48
N MET A 476 -15.49 5.49 30.04
CA MET A 476 -16.62 5.95 30.87
C MET A 476 -17.04 4.94 31.94
N CYS A 477 -16.92 3.64 31.69
CA CYS A 477 -17.36 2.58 32.59
C CYS A 477 -16.25 2.09 33.53
N SER A 478 -15.04 2.65 33.47
CA SER A 478 -13.98 2.34 34.45
C SER A 478 -14.33 2.92 35.83
N ARG A 479 -14.60 2.03 36.80
CA ARG A 479 -15.14 2.31 38.14
C ARG A 479 -14.12 2.66 39.23
N ALA A 480 -12.84 2.81 38.89
CA ALA A 480 -11.81 3.13 39.87
C ALA A 480 -12.11 4.46 40.59
N GLY A 481 -12.30 4.41 41.91
CA GLY A 481 -12.62 5.58 42.72
C GLY A 481 -14.10 6.01 42.72
N LEU A 482 -15.02 5.21 42.15
CA LEU A 482 -16.45 5.54 42.03
C LEU A 482 -17.38 4.78 43.00
N GLY A 483 -16.87 4.16 44.07
CA GLY A 483 -17.74 3.52 45.09
C GLY A 483 -18.67 2.41 44.55
N GLU A 484 -19.68 2.05 45.35
CA GLU A 484 -20.66 1.02 45.01
C GLU A 484 -21.75 1.51 44.06
N THR A 485 -22.24 2.75 44.22
CA THR A 485 -23.34 3.34 43.43
C THR A 485 -22.90 4.41 42.43
N GLY A 486 -21.62 4.76 42.40
CA GLY A 486 -21.12 5.81 41.51
C GLY A 486 -20.93 5.36 40.07
N CYS A 487 -21.27 6.25 39.14
CA CYS A 487 -21.08 6.03 37.70
C CYS A 487 -20.70 7.32 36.97
N THR A 488 -19.94 7.19 35.88
CA THR A 488 -19.67 8.27 34.93
C THR A 488 -20.24 7.95 33.56
N TYR A 489 -20.78 8.95 32.87
CA TYR A 489 -21.38 8.77 31.56
C TYR A 489 -21.38 10.03 30.73
N LEU A 490 -21.55 9.84 29.41
CA LEU A 490 -21.49 10.88 28.41
C LEU A 490 -22.88 11.06 27.79
N VAL A 491 -23.32 12.31 27.63
CA VAL A 491 -24.61 12.67 27.03
C VAL A 491 -24.37 13.70 25.95
N GLY A 492 -25.10 13.57 24.84
CA GLY A 492 -25.11 14.53 23.74
C GLY A 492 -26.52 14.97 23.40
N THR A 493 -26.64 16.08 22.68
CA THR A 493 -27.91 16.56 22.14
C THR A 493 -28.12 16.01 20.72
N ASN A 494 -29.22 15.30 20.51
CA ASN A 494 -29.63 14.81 19.20
C ASN A 494 -30.14 15.97 18.31
N ALA A 495 -30.34 15.69 17.02
CA ALA A 495 -30.79 16.71 16.06
C ALA A 495 -32.21 17.25 16.33
N ASP A 496 -33.03 16.49 17.07
CA ASP A 496 -34.36 16.86 17.57
C ASP A 496 -34.32 17.72 18.85
N GLY A 497 -33.13 17.96 19.42
CA GLY A 497 -32.92 18.73 20.64
C GLY A 497 -33.02 17.89 21.93
N GLN A 498 -33.29 16.59 21.86
CA GLN A 498 -33.35 15.72 23.02
C GLN A 498 -31.95 15.27 23.46
N THR A 499 -31.75 15.10 24.76
CA THR A 499 -30.50 14.61 25.32
C THR A 499 -30.49 13.09 25.39
N ALA A 500 -29.45 12.46 24.85
CA ALA A 500 -29.33 11.01 24.78
C ALA A 500 -27.91 10.54 25.14
N PHE A 501 -27.81 9.31 25.62
CA PHE A 501 -26.53 8.72 26.01
C PHE A 501 -25.57 8.55 24.82
N ARG A 502 -24.29 8.79 25.08
CA ARG A 502 -23.13 8.55 24.20
C ARG A 502 -22.17 7.50 24.77
N SER A 503 -22.55 6.90 25.90
CA SER A 503 -21.87 5.80 26.57
C SER A 503 -22.92 4.79 27.05
N ASP A 504 -22.63 3.51 26.95
CA ASP A 504 -23.49 2.43 27.42
C ASP A 504 -23.35 2.21 28.93
N LEU A 505 -24.47 2.28 29.64
CA LEU A 505 -24.59 2.14 31.10
C LEU A 505 -25.49 0.97 31.49
N THR A 506 -25.64 -0.03 30.63
CA THR A 506 -26.52 -1.20 30.86
C THR A 506 -26.20 -1.98 32.13
N PHE A 507 -24.97 -1.86 32.65
CA PHE A 507 -24.58 -2.44 33.94
C PHE A 507 -25.28 -1.78 35.15
N MET A 508 -25.74 -0.53 35.02
CA MET A 508 -26.50 0.20 36.04
C MET A 508 -28.00 -0.01 35.88
N ASP A 509 -28.50 0.17 34.66
CA ASP A 509 -29.90 -0.05 34.30
C ASP A 509 -29.95 -0.58 32.86
N PRO A 510 -30.59 -1.74 32.60
CA PRO A 510 -30.74 -2.29 31.26
C PRO A 510 -31.35 -1.32 30.22
N LYS A 511 -32.03 -0.25 30.66
CA LYS A 511 -32.59 0.79 29.77
C LYS A 511 -31.58 1.83 29.32
N TYR A 512 -30.44 1.98 29.99
CA TYR A 512 -29.42 2.99 29.66
C TYR A 512 -28.46 2.48 28.58
N VAL A 513 -29.03 2.14 27.43
CA VAL A 513 -28.30 1.75 26.22
C VAL A 513 -27.81 2.98 25.47
N LEU A 514 -26.75 2.82 24.67
CA LEU A 514 -26.26 3.88 23.79
C LEU A 514 -27.39 4.47 22.92
N GLY A 515 -27.49 5.81 22.88
CA GLY A 515 -28.50 6.53 22.11
C GLY A 515 -29.90 6.63 22.76
N SER A 516 -30.14 6.00 23.91
CA SER A 516 -31.40 6.17 24.66
C SER A 516 -31.50 7.58 25.27
N GLU A 517 -32.72 8.12 25.31
CA GLU A 517 -33.00 9.44 25.87
C GLU A 517 -32.84 9.46 27.39
N ILE A 518 -32.31 10.57 27.91
CA ILE A 518 -32.21 10.83 29.34
C ILE A 518 -32.58 12.27 29.64
N THR A 519 -33.33 12.49 30.72
CA THR A 519 -33.67 13.81 31.24
C THR A 519 -33.45 13.85 32.74
N ALA A 520 -32.72 14.85 33.22
CA ALA A 520 -32.57 15.15 34.63
C ALA A 520 -32.22 16.64 34.82
N PRO A 521 -32.59 17.25 35.96
CA PRO A 521 -32.34 18.68 36.21
C PRO A 521 -30.88 19.14 36.05
N TYR A 522 -29.90 18.28 36.36
CA TYR A 522 -28.48 18.59 36.18
C TYR A 522 -27.99 18.39 34.74
N ILE A 523 -28.69 17.58 33.94
CA ILE A 523 -28.40 17.41 32.52
C ILE A 523 -28.82 18.68 31.77
N GLU A 524 -30.02 19.20 32.04
CA GLU A 524 -30.49 20.47 31.45
C GLU A 524 -29.50 21.61 31.72
N LYS A 525 -29.04 21.75 32.97
CA LYS A 525 -28.03 22.75 33.37
C LYS A 525 -26.72 22.64 32.60
N ALA A 526 -26.28 21.42 32.26
CA ALA A 526 -25.04 21.21 31.51
C ALA A 526 -25.12 21.71 30.06
N PHE A 527 -26.32 21.96 29.53
CA PHE A 527 -26.53 22.44 28.16
C PHE A 527 -27.03 23.89 28.08
N GLU A 528 -27.20 24.59 29.21
CA GLU A 528 -27.64 26.00 29.25
C GLU A 528 -26.60 26.96 28.64
N THR A 529 -25.31 26.69 28.82
CA THR A 529 -24.21 27.53 28.31
C THR A 529 -23.10 26.69 27.66
N ALA A 530 -22.30 27.33 26.80
CA ALA A 530 -21.22 26.66 26.06
C ALA A 530 -20.09 26.14 26.97
N ASN A 531 -19.90 26.73 28.16
CA ASN A 531 -18.87 26.35 29.14
C ASN A 531 -19.51 25.90 30.47
N ALA A 532 -20.71 25.33 30.42
CA ALA A 532 -21.42 24.91 31.61
C ALA A 532 -20.61 23.85 32.38
N GLU A 533 -20.38 24.14 33.66
CA GLU A 533 -19.72 23.29 34.61
C GLU A 533 -20.37 23.49 35.97
N GLY A 534 -20.59 22.41 36.71
CA GLY A 534 -21.12 22.51 38.05
C GLY A 534 -21.19 21.16 38.74
N ASP A 535 -21.40 21.22 40.05
CA ASP A 535 -21.55 20.09 40.93
C ASP A 535 -22.53 20.43 42.05
N GLY A 536 -23.14 19.43 42.67
CA GLY A 536 -24.18 19.65 43.66
C GLY A 536 -25.05 18.43 43.94
N MET A 537 -26.03 18.62 44.82
CA MET A 537 -27.13 17.68 44.99
C MET A 537 -28.23 17.96 43.98
N PHE A 538 -28.69 16.91 43.32
CA PHE A 538 -29.76 16.97 42.35
C PHE A 538 -30.69 15.77 42.52
N LYS A 539 -31.84 15.84 41.86
CA LYS A 539 -32.70 14.67 41.65
C LYS A 539 -32.27 13.95 40.38
N ASP A 540 -32.17 12.64 40.42
CA ASP A 540 -31.96 11.84 39.21
C ASP A 540 -33.29 11.51 38.49
N SER A 541 -33.20 10.77 37.39
CA SER A 541 -34.36 10.36 36.57
C SER A 541 -35.39 9.49 37.31
N HIS A 542 -35.02 8.89 38.44
CA HIS A 542 -35.90 8.11 39.31
C HIS A 542 -36.45 8.93 40.50
N GLY A 543 -35.99 10.17 40.67
CA GLY A 543 -36.39 11.05 41.78
C GLY A 543 -35.54 10.88 43.05
N ASP A 544 -34.47 10.09 42.98
CA ASP A 544 -33.56 9.87 44.09
C ASP A 544 -32.59 11.06 44.24
N ASP A 545 -32.19 11.34 45.48
CA ASP A 545 -31.16 12.35 45.76
C ASP A 545 -29.79 11.81 45.33
N VAL A 546 -29.15 12.50 44.39
CA VAL A 546 -27.83 12.16 43.88
C VAL A 546 -26.89 13.35 44.01
N ILE A 547 -25.62 13.07 44.31
CA ILE A 547 -24.54 14.04 44.13
C ILE A 547 -24.08 13.87 42.69
N ALA A 548 -24.14 14.93 41.89
CA ALA A 548 -23.69 14.91 40.50
C ALA A 548 -22.70 16.04 40.21
N ALA A 549 -21.74 15.77 39.34
CA ALA A 549 -20.84 16.75 38.75
C ALA A 549 -20.90 16.65 37.22
N TYR A 550 -20.94 17.78 36.53
CA TYR A 550 -21.02 17.85 35.08
C TYR A 550 -20.04 18.87 34.50
N THR A 551 -19.62 18.63 33.27
CA THR A 551 -18.77 19.56 32.50
C THR A 551 -18.99 19.34 31.00
N ARG A 552 -18.89 20.42 30.22
CA ARG A 552 -18.90 20.34 28.76
C ARG A 552 -17.63 19.66 28.23
N VAL A 553 -17.81 18.80 27.22
CA VAL A 553 -16.72 18.18 26.47
C VAL A 553 -16.72 18.78 25.08
N ASP A 554 -15.73 19.61 24.78
CA ASP A 554 -15.52 20.11 23.42
C ASP A 554 -14.92 18.98 22.57
N PHE A 555 -15.69 18.54 21.58
CA PHE A 555 -15.31 17.49 20.65
C PHE A 555 -15.69 17.88 19.21
N PHE A 556 -14.77 18.54 18.51
CA PHE A 556 -14.92 18.93 17.10
C PHE A 556 -16.26 19.60 16.74
N GLY A 557 -16.82 20.39 17.67
CA GLY A 557 -18.10 21.08 17.50
C GLY A 557 -19.35 20.27 17.89
N LEU A 558 -19.20 19.05 18.42
CA LEU A 558 -20.31 18.29 19.00
C LEU A 558 -20.69 18.81 20.39
N ASN A 559 -21.99 18.80 20.67
CA ASN A 559 -22.56 19.26 21.93
C ASN A 559 -22.60 18.11 22.94
N TRP A 560 -21.47 17.77 23.54
CA TRP A 560 -21.38 16.72 24.56
C TRP A 560 -21.16 17.29 25.95
N ALA A 561 -21.66 16.57 26.96
CA ALA A 561 -21.42 16.84 28.36
C ALA A 561 -21.13 15.52 29.09
N LEU A 562 -20.17 15.58 30.00
CA LEU A 562 -19.76 14.44 30.83
C LEU A 562 -20.31 14.61 32.23
N PHE A 563 -20.83 13.52 32.77
CA PHE A 563 -21.46 13.47 34.08
C PHE A 563 -20.80 12.40 34.94
N GLY A 564 -20.65 12.70 36.23
CA GLY A 564 -20.40 11.72 37.27
C GLY A 564 -21.47 11.85 38.34
N LYS A 565 -22.02 10.74 38.84
CA LYS A 565 -22.99 10.75 39.93
C LYS A 565 -22.71 9.66 40.97
N PHE A 566 -23.16 9.90 42.21
CA PHE A 566 -23.30 8.93 43.29
C PHE A 566 -24.70 9.01 43.90
N ASN A 567 -25.20 7.92 44.49
CA ASN A 567 -26.42 7.98 45.30
C ASN A 567 -26.12 8.75 46.60
N GLY A 568 -26.97 9.71 46.96
CA GLY A 568 -26.81 10.51 48.18
C GLY A 568 -26.84 9.67 49.46
N SER A 569 -27.49 8.50 49.42
CA SER A 569 -27.52 7.56 50.55
C SER A 569 -26.19 6.83 50.78
N GLU A 570 -25.39 6.55 49.74
CA GLU A 570 -24.05 5.94 49.87
C GLU A 570 -23.05 6.93 50.48
N ALA A 571 -23.07 8.19 50.03
CA ALA A 571 -22.20 9.24 50.54
C ALA A 571 -22.45 9.56 52.03
N LEU A 572 -23.65 9.23 52.54
CA LEU A 572 -24.09 9.47 53.92
C LEU A 572 -24.06 8.20 54.80
N ALA A 573 -23.98 7.00 54.22
CA ALA A 573 -23.96 5.73 54.97
C ALA A 573 -22.74 5.61 55.90
N ALA A 574 -21.61 6.23 55.56
CA ALA A 574 -20.43 6.31 56.44
C ALA A 574 -20.66 7.13 57.73
N ALA A 575 -21.73 7.93 57.79
CA ALA A 575 -22.12 8.69 58.99
C ALA A 575 -23.00 7.89 59.96
N ASP A 576 -23.69 6.84 59.51
CA ASP A 576 -24.61 6.03 60.33
C ASP A 576 -23.90 4.96 61.19
N GLU A 577 -22.68 4.57 60.83
CA GLU A 577 -21.93 3.51 61.54
C GLU A 577 -21.37 3.96 62.91
N ILE A 578 -21.43 5.27 63.24
CA ILE A 578 -20.89 5.84 64.49
C ILE A 578 -21.95 5.94 65.61
N ALA A 579 -23.24 5.66 65.35
CA ALA A 579 -24.35 6.01 66.26
C ALA A 579 -24.75 4.95 67.32
N GLN A 580 -24.12 3.77 67.40
CA GLN A 580 -24.61 2.63 68.20
C GLN A 580 -23.80 2.24 69.47
N ILE A 581 -23.17 3.17 70.19
CA ILE A 581 -22.50 2.86 71.47
C ILE A 581 -22.91 3.84 72.57
N GLY A 582 -23.87 3.44 73.43
CA GLY A 582 -24.04 4.09 74.74
C GLY A 582 -25.46 4.15 75.30
N ALA A 583 -26.03 3.03 75.77
CA ALA A 583 -27.18 3.06 76.68
C ALA A 583 -27.36 1.76 77.48
N SER A 584 -26.69 1.64 78.64
CA SER A 584 -27.14 0.74 79.71
C SER A 584 -26.48 1.07 81.04
N SER A 585 -27.24 1.63 82.00
CA SER A 585 -27.24 1.28 83.45
C SER A 585 -27.79 2.42 84.33
N SER A 586 -28.99 2.25 84.90
CA SER A 586 -29.41 3.00 86.10
C SER A 586 -30.53 2.27 86.85
N SER A 587 -30.25 1.84 88.08
CA SER A 587 -31.26 1.58 89.13
C SER A 587 -30.57 1.35 90.48
N GLY A 588 -30.90 2.16 91.50
CA GLY A 588 -30.38 2.00 92.87
C GLY A 588 -30.55 3.24 93.76
N MET A 589 -31.80 3.50 94.14
CA MET A 589 -32.31 4.62 94.92
C MET A 589 -32.00 4.50 96.44
N LEU A 590 -32.05 5.62 97.17
CA LEU A 590 -32.33 5.78 98.62
C LEU A 590 -31.27 5.37 99.67
N TRP A 591 -30.47 6.36 100.14
CA TRP A 591 -30.29 6.70 101.58
C TRP A 591 -29.69 8.11 101.71
N TRP A 592 -30.53 9.10 101.42
CA TRP A 592 -30.44 10.39 102.10
C TRP A 592 -30.82 10.16 103.58
N ALA A 593 -30.47 11.09 104.47
CA ALA A 593 -30.98 11.20 105.85
C ALA A 593 -30.16 10.63 107.02
N VAL A 594 -28.82 10.68 106.95
CA VAL A 594 -28.00 10.94 108.16
C VAL A 594 -27.22 12.26 108.08
N GLY A 595 -27.39 13.01 106.97
CA GLY A 595 -27.21 14.46 107.02
C GLY A 595 -28.15 15.02 108.08
N ALA A 596 -27.61 15.64 109.11
CA ALA A 596 -28.26 16.73 109.86
C ALA A 596 -27.38 17.26 111.01
N CYS A 597 -26.50 16.44 111.60
CA CYS A 597 -25.88 16.81 112.88
C CYS A 597 -24.50 17.50 112.81
N VAL A 598 -23.73 17.40 111.71
CA VAL A 598 -22.38 18.03 111.65
C VAL A 598 -22.42 19.45 111.07
N ILE A 599 -23.56 19.88 110.51
CA ILE A 599 -23.79 21.22 109.93
C ILE A 599 -23.71 22.35 110.98
N VAL A 600 -23.72 22.05 112.28
CA VAL A 600 -23.44 23.08 113.31
C VAL A 600 -21.96 23.48 113.34
N GLY A 601 -21.05 22.59 112.94
CA GLY A 601 -19.62 22.88 112.76
C GLY A 601 -19.32 23.79 111.57
N ALA A 602 -20.27 23.95 110.64
CA ALA A 602 -20.15 24.87 109.51
C ALA A 602 -20.22 26.35 109.93
N ILE A 603 -20.80 26.69 111.09
CA ILE A 603 -21.10 28.10 111.38
C ILE A 603 -19.88 28.90 111.85
N VAL A 604 -18.86 28.25 112.43
CA VAL A 604 -17.62 28.92 112.88
C VAL A 604 -16.54 28.93 111.79
N LEU A 605 -16.58 27.98 110.85
CA LEU A 605 -15.69 27.92 109.67
C LEU A 605 -16.09 28.94 108.58
N CYS A 606 -17.39 29.24 108.44
CA CYS A 606 -17.92 30.16 107.42
C CYS A 606 -17.44 31.63 107.55
N ALA A 607 -17.03 32.09 108.74
CA ALA A 607 -16.48 33.43 108.91
C ALA A 607 -15.01 33.55 108.42
N GLY A 608 -14.23 32.47 108.54
CA GLY A 608 -12.87 32.38 107.97
C GLY A 608 -12.86 32.09 106.46
N LEU A 609 -13.88 31.38 105.97
CA LEU A 609 -14.05 31.07 104.54
C LEU A 609 -14.52 32.27 103.69
N TYR A 610 -15.14 33.30 104.28
CA TYR A 610 -15.68 34.44 103.52
C TYR A 610 -14.59 35.27 102.79
N VAL A 611 -13.43 35.47 103.42
CA VAL A 611 -12.28 36.18 102.82
C VAL A 611 -11.44 35.24 101.93
N SER A 612 -11.37 33.95 102.27
CA SER A 612 -10.67 32.94 101.48
C SER A 612 -11.41 32.58 100.18
N MET A 613 -12.74 32.66 100.14
CA MET A 613 -13.55 32.24 98.98
C MET A 613 -13.82 33.35 97.95
N ARG A 614 -13.66 34.64 98.29
CA ARG A 614 -13.94 35.75 97.33
C ARG A 614 -12.73 36.51 96.80
N ILE A 615 -11.51 36.28 97.32
CA ILE A 615 -10.27 36.88 96.79
C ILE A 615 -9.18 35.81 96.62
N VAL A 616 -8.99 34.94 97.64
CA VAL A 616 -7.91 33.94 97.61
C VAL A 616 -8.24 32.76 96.67
N LYS A 617 -9.50 32.32 96.59
CA LYS A 617 -9.90 31.19 95.73
C LYS A 617 -9.79 31.49 94.23
N PRO A 618 -10.32 32.59 93.67
CA PRO A 618 -10.15 32.90 92.24
C PRO A 618 -8.68 33.13 91.85
N MET A 619 -7.88 33.81 92.70
CA MET A 619 -6.44 33.94 92.46
C MET A 619 -5.69 32.61 92.56
N ARG A 620 -6.05 31.75 93.52
CA ARG A 620 -5.44 30.42 93.66
C ARG A 620 -5.85 29.51 92.52
N ASP A 621 -7.08 29.60 92.01
CA ASP A 621 -7.54 28.83 90.86
C ASP A 621 -6.84 29.30 89.58
N MET A 622 -6.62 30.61 89.41
CA MET A 622 -5.82 31.16 88.31
C MET A 622 -4.33 30.77 88.42
N VAL A 623 -3.73 30.85 89.61
CA VAL A 623 -2.35 30.39 89.85
C VAL A 623 -2.25 28.88 89.67
N ASN A 624 -3.24 28.09 90.09
CA ASN A 624 -3.24 26.64 89.92
C ASN A 624 -3.42 26.23 88.46
N LEU A 625 -4.24 26.95 87.67
CA LEU A 625 -4.33 26.70 86.22
C LEU A 625 -3.05 27.12 85.50
N LEU A 626 -2.48 28.27 85.86
CA LEU A 626 -1.18 28.69 85.32
C LEU A 626 -0.07 27.72 85.71
N HIS A 627 -0.10 27.19 86.93
CA HIS A 627 0.82 26.17 87.41
C HIS A 627 0.58 24.82 86.71
N ASP A 628 -0.67 24.45 86.42
CA ASP A 628 -0.99 23.24 85.62
C ASP A 628 -0.54 23.37 84.16
N ILE A 629 -0.61 24.59 83.59
CA ILE A 629 -0.09 24.88 82.25
C ILE A 629 1.44 24.95 82.22
N ALA A 630 2.09 25.42 83.29
CA ALA A 630 3.53 25.60 83.36
C ALA A 630 4.32 24.38 83.87
N GLU A 631 3.77 23.61 84.82
CA GLU A 631 4.41 22.48 85.50
C GLU A 631 3.55 21.19 85.53
N GLY A 632 2.26 21.26 85.16
CA GLY A 632 1.31 20.14 85.18
C GLY A 632 1.09 19.45 83.83
N GLU A 633 -0.09 18.84 83.62
CA GLU A 633 -0.46 18.11 82.39
C GLU A 633 -0.91 19.03 81.24
N GLY A 634 -0.88 20.35 81.44
CA GLY A 634 -1.24 21.33 80.41
C GLY A 634 -2.68 21.22 79.94
N ASP A 635 -3.66 21.10 80.86
CA ASP A 635 -5.08 20.97 80.52
C ASP A 635 -5.71 22.31 80.09
N LEU A 636 -5.60 22.61 78.80
CA LEU A 636 -6.16 23.80 78.15
C LEU A 636 -7.68 23.71 77.92
N THR A 637 -8.32 22.60 78.31
CA THR A 637 -9.79 22.46 78.26
C THR A 637 -10.50 23.10 79.45
N ARG A 638 -9.73 23.52 80.46
CA ARG A 638 -10.24 24.17 81.67
C ARG A 638 -10.37 25.67 81.46
N GLU A 639 -11.54 26.20 81.83
CA GLU A 639 -11.84 27.64 81.80
C GLU A 639 -12.02 28.16 83.23
N LEU A 640 -11.56 29.40 83.46
CA LEU A 640 -11.82 30.12 84.70
C LEU A 640 -13.24 30.73 84.67
N ASP A 641 -13.90 30.76 85.82
CA ASP A 641 -15.23 31.38 85.96
C ASP A 641 -15.13 32.91 85.88
N ALA A 642 -15.50 33.48 84.73
CA ALA A 642 -15.51 34.92 84.47
C ALA A 642 -16.83 35.62 84.88
N SER A 643 -17.66 34.99 85.72
CA SER A 643 -18.95 35.57 86.16
C SER A 643 -18.81 36.73 87.16
N SER A 644 -17.61 36.97 87.68
CA SER A 644 -17.31 38.11 88.56
C SER A 644 -17.24 39.43 87.78
N LYS A 645 -17.75 40.52 88.36
CA LYS A 645 -17.75 41.86 87.73
C LYS A 645 -16.61 42.77 88.25
N ASP A 646 -15.60 42.19 88.88
CA ASP A 646 -14.42 42.86 89.42
C ASP A 646 -13.17 42.60 88.56
N GLU A 647 -12.02 43.15 88.96
CA GLU A 647 -10.75 43.05 88.24
C GLU A 647 -10.27 41.59 88.07
N LEU A 648 -10.72 40.67 88.94
CA LEU A 648 -10.41 39.24 88.84
C LEU A 648 -11.26 38.54 87.78
N GLY A 649 -12.51 38.96 87.60
CA GLY A 649 -13.37 38.50 86.49
C GLY A 649 -12.86 38.94 85.12
N GLU A 650 -12.31 40.16 85.02
CA GLU A 650 -11.68 40.66 83.79
C GLU A 650 -10.38 39.89 83.45
N MET A 651 -9.55 39.58 84.45
CA MET A 651 -8.38 38.71 84.24
C MET A 651 -8.77 37.28 83.83
N ALA A 652 -9.82 36.70 84.43
CA ALA A 652 -10.33 35.38 84.04
C ALA A 652 -10.83 35.36 82.58
N HIS A 653 -11.50 36.42 82.13
CA HIS A 653 -11.91 36.57 80.74
C HIS A 653 -10.72 36.61 79.77
N TRP A 654 -9.73 37.48 80.00
CA TRP A 654 -8.54 37.57 79.15
C TRP A 654 -7.66 36.32 79.20
N PHE A 655 -7.62 35.64 80.33
CA PHE A 655 -6.93 34.35 80.48
C PHE A 655 -7.62 33.26 79.65
N ASN A 656 -8.95 33.15 79.71
CA ASN A 656 -9.69 32.19 78.89
C ASN A 656 -9.53 32.49 77.39
N GLU A 657 -9.53 33.77 76.98
CA GLU A 657 -9.26 34.19 75.60
C GLU A 657 -7.84 33.81 75.15
N PHE A 658 -6.84 33.96 76.03
CA PHE A 658 -5.46 33.53 75.78
C PHE A 658 -5.35 32.00 75.65
N VAL A 659 -5.95 31.23 76.56
CA VAL A 659 -6.01 29.77 76.51
C VAL A 659 -6.77 29.29 75.26
N GLY A 660 -7.85 29.96 74.87
CA GLY A 660 -8.60 29.68 73.64
C GLY A 660 -7.76 29.89 72.38
N LYS A 661 -6.94 30.95 72.33
CA LYS A 661 -5.99 31.17 71.23
C LYS A 661 -4.88 30.12 71.21
N LEU A 662 -4.34 29.73 72.36
CA LEU A 662 -3.37 28.63 72.45
C LEU A 662 -3.95 27.30 71.98
N ARG A 663 -5.20 27.00 72.33
CA ARG A 663 -5.93 25.80 71.88
C ARG A 663 -6.05 25.75 70.36
N VAL A 664 -6.47 26.85 69.73
CA VAL A 664 -6.57 26.95 68.26
C VAL A 664 -5.19 26.83 67.60
N LEU A 665 -4.15 27.47 68.16
CA LEU A 665 -2.78 27.36 67.66
C LEU A 665 -2.24 25.93 67.75
N PHE A 666 -2.38 25.26 68.89
CA PHE A 666 -1.96 23.86 69.06
C PHE A 666 -2.76 22.90 68.18
N ALA A 667 -4.07 23.09 68.05
CA ALA A 667 -4.89 22.33 67.10
C ALA A 667 -4.42 22.52 65.65
N SER A 668 -4.03 23.75 65.26
CA SER A 668 -3.47 24.04 63.94
C SER A 668 -2.08 23.42 63.74
N VAL A 669 -1.21 23.42 64.77
CA VAL A 669 0.11 22.78 64.71
C VAL A 669 -0.03 21.26 64.63
N ALA A 670 -0.95 20.65 65.39
CA ALA A 670 -1.28 19.23 65.28
C ALA A 670 -1.83 18.87 63.89
N GLY A 671 -2.70 19.71 63.34
CA GLY A 671 -3.20 19.58 61.96
C GLY A 671 -2.07 19.63 60.93
N ASN A 672 -1.20 20.64 61.02
CA ASN A 672 -0.04 20.80 60.13
C ASN A 672 0.97 19.65 60.27
N SER A 673 1.20 19.16 61.49
CA SER A 673 2.06 18.01 61.75
C SER A 673 1.51 16.74 61.08
N ARG A 674 0.20 16.49 61.18
CA ARG A 674 -0.45 15.37 60.51
C ARG A 674 -0.36 15.48 58.98
N SER A 675 -0.56 16.67 58.42
CA SER A 675 -0.35 16.93 57.00
C SER A 675 1.10 16.69 56.58
N LEU A 676 2.07 17.08 57.42
CA LEU A 676 3.50 16.86 57.17
C LEU A 676 3.85 15.37 57.23
N THR A 677 3.27 14.60 58.14
CA THR A 677 3.40 13.14 58.19
C THR A 677 2.90 12.49 56.90
N VAL A 678 1.69 12.85 56.44
CA VAL A 678 1.13 12.32 55.18
C VAL A 678 2.00 12.69 53.97
N ALA A 679 2.44 13.95 53.88
CA ALA A 679 3.32 14.41 52.81
C ALA A 679 4.68 13.68 52.82
N SER A 680 5.25 13.45 54.00
CA SER A 680 6.52 12.74 54.18
C SER A 680 6.41 11.26 53.80
N THR A 681 5.33 10.58 54.19
CA THR A 681 5.08 9.20 53.76
C THR A 681 4.88 9.09 52.25
N GLN A 682 4.21 10.08 51.64
CA GLN A 682 4.03 10.14 50.19
C GLN A 682 5.36 10.37 49.46
N LEU A 683 6.24 11.22 50.01
CA LEU A 683 7.59 11.45 49.47
C LEU A 683 8.43 10.18 49.52
N SER A 684 8.42 9.43 50.62
CA SER A 684 9.13 8.15 50.73
C SER A 684 8.61 7.12 49.72
N ALA A 685 7.28 6.99 49.57
CA ALA A 685 6.68 6.08 48.59
C ALA A 685 7.02 6.48 47.15
N THR A 686 7.02 7.79 46.85
CA THR A 686 7.40 8.30 45.53
C THR A 686 8.88 8.06 45.24
N ALA A 687 9.75 8.23 46.23
CA ALA A 687 11.18 7.95 46.11
C ALA A 687 11.46 6.46 45.86
N GLU A 688 10.72 5.57 46.54
CA GLU A 688 10.82 4.12 46.33
C GLU A 688 10.37 3.74 44.91
N GLN A 689 9.25 4.31 44.44
CA GLN A 689 8.78 4.13 43.07
C GLN A 689 9.80 4.65 42.05
N LEU A 690 10.41 5.82 42.26
CA LEU A 690 11.45 6.36 41.39
C LEU A 690 12.68 5.44 41.34
N ASN A 691 13.08 4.87 42.48
CA ASN A 691 14.20 3.94 42.52
C ASN A 691 13.90 2.65 41.75
N SER A 692 12.69 2.09 41.89
CA SER A 692 12.26 0.94 41.07
C SER A 692 12.18 1.26 39.57
N GLY A 693 11.73 2.47 39.22
CA GLY A 693 11.67 2.93 37.83
C GLY A 693 13.06 3.11 37.22
N ALA A 694 14.00 3.63 38.01
CA ALA A 694 15.41 3.76 37.62
C ALA A 694 16.07 2.37 37.43
N ASP A 695 15.77 1.39 38.29
CA ASP A 695 16.22 0.00 38.14
C ASP A 695 15.70 -0.62 36.83
N GLU A 696 14.41 -0.46 36.55
CA GLU A 696 13.81 -1.01 35.32
C GLU A 696 14.37 -0.33 34.06
N THR A 697 14.55 0.99 34.10
CA THR A 697 15.14 1.73 32.97
C THR A 697 16.61 1.32 32.76
N ARG A 698 17.35 0.99 33.82
CA ARG A 698 18.72 0.44 33.72
C ARG A 698 18.72 -0.90 33.01
N ARG A 699 17.81 -1.79 33.38
CA ARG A 699 17.67 -3.11 32.75
C ARG A 699 17.38 -2.96 31.26
N GLN A 700 16.48 -2.04 30.89
CA GLN A 700 16.19 -1.71 29.49
C GLN A 700 17.40 -1.13 28.76
N ALA A 701 18.12 -0.19 29.37
CA ALA A 701 19.34 0.39 28.80
C ALA A 701 20.42 -0.68 28.55
N THR A 702 20.59 -1.65 29.45
CA THR A 702 21.49 -2.80 29.24
C THR A 702 21.03 -3.68 28.07
N THR A 703 19.73 -3.96 27.93
CA THR A 703 19.21 -4.71 26.78
C THR A 703 19.47 -3.98 25.46
N VAL A 704 19.25 -2.65 25.42
CA VAL A 704 19.54 -1.85 24.23
C VAL A 704 21.04 -1.81 23.94
N ALA A 705 21.91 -1.74 24.95
CA ALA A 705 23.35 -1.82 24.77
C ALA A 705 23.77 -3.14 24.10
N SER A 706 23.30 -4.29 24.60
CA SER A 706 23.59 -5.59 24.00
C SER A 706 23.08 -5.71 22.55
N ALA A 707 21.87 -5.22 22.27
CA ALA A 707 21.34 -5.18 20.91
C ALA A 707 22.18 -4.28 19.98
N THR A 708 22.75 -3.19 20.51
CA THR A 708 23.62 -2.28 19.75
C THR A 708 25.00 -2.90 19.47
N GLU A 709 25.54 -3.68 20.41
CA GLU A 709 26.76 -4.47 20.20
C GLU A 709 26.55 -5.53 19.11
N GLU A 710 25.44 -6.27 19.16
CA GLU A 710 25.07 -7.25 18.13
C GLU A 710 24.86 -6.58 16.76
N MET A 711 24.19 -5.43 16.74
CA MET A 711 24.04 -4.62 15.53
C MET A 711 25.41 -4.24 14.95
N SER A 712 26.35 -3.77 15.78
CA SER A 712 27.69 -3.39 15.34
C SER A 712 28.48 -4.58 14.75
N ALA A 713 28.33 -5.77 15.34
CA ALA A 713 28.89 -7.00 14.79
C ALA A 713 28.28 -7.33 13.42
N ASN A 714 26.95 -7.25 13.29
CA ASN A 714 26.24 -7.46 12.03
C ASN A 714 26.66 -6.45 10.96
N MET A 715 26.87 -5.17 11.33
CA MET A 715 27.37 -4.15 10.40
C MET A 715 28.76 -4.50 9.86
N THR A 716 29.64 -5.02 10.72
CA THR A 716 30.98 -5.45 10.33
C THR A 716 30.94 -6.64 9.37
N SER A 717 30.08 -7.63 9.64
CA SER A 717 29.86 -8.76 8.73
C SER A 717 29.25 -8.31 7.40
N MET A 718 28.32 -7.36 7.42
CA MET A 718 27.69 -6.82 6.21
C MET A 718 28.67 -6.01 5.38
N ALA A 719 29.59 -5.26 6.01
CA ALA A 719 30.68 -4.57 5.33
C ALA A 719 31.58 -5.55 4.58
N ALA A 720 32.03 -6.62 5.24
CA ALA A 720 32.83 -7.68 4.61
C ALA A 720 32.10 -8.37 3.45
N ALA A 721 30.81 -8.67 3.63
CA ALA A 721 29.99 -9.26 2.56
C ALA A 721 29.83 -8.32 1.35
N THR A 722 29.70 -7.02 1.59
CA THR A 722 29.59 -6.00 0.53
C THR A 722 30.91 -5.83 -0.22
N GLU A 723 32.04 -5.89 0.48
CA GLU A 723 33.36 -5.86 -0.13
C GLU A 723 33.59 -7.10 -1.02
N GLN A 724 33.24 -8.29 -0.51
CA GLN A 724 33.26 -9.54 -1.28
C GLN A 724 32.34 -9.46 -2.52
N MET A 725 31.14 -8.89 -2.38
CA MET A 725 30.22 -8.68 -3.49
C MET A 725 30.83 -7.78 -4.56
N THR A 726 31.51 -6.71 -4.16
CA THR A 726 32.20 -5.80 -5.08
C THR A 726 33.30 -6.51 -5.88
N VAL A 727 34.07 -7.39 -5.22
CA VAL A 727 35.07 -8.23 -5.90
C VAL A 727 34.42 -9.20 -6.89
N ASN A 728 33.30 -9.83 -6.53
CA ASN A 728 32.58 -10.74 -7.41
C ASN A 728 32.02 -10.02 -8.63
N ILE A 729 31.39 -8.85 -8.44
CA ILE A 729 30.88 -8.01 -9.53
C ILE A 729 32.02 -7.64 -10.49
N LYS A 730 33.17 -7.24 -9.96
CA LYS A 730 34.36 -6.93 -10.79
C LYS A 730 34.84 -8.14 -11.58
N THR A 731 34.82 -9.33 -10.98
CA THR A 731 35.18 -10.57 -11.66
C THR A 731 34.22 -10.90 -12.81
N VAL A 732 32.91 -10.76 -12.58
CA VAL A 732 31.90 -10.95 -13.62
C VAL A 732 32.02 -9.89 -14.72
N ALA A 733 32.33 -8.63 -14.37
CA ALA A 733 32.59 -7.57 -15.34
C ALA A 733 33.75 -7.92 -16.27
N THR A 734 34.90 -8.33 -15.73
CA THR A 734 36.04 -8.79 -16.55
C THR A 734 35.67 -10.00 -17.42
N ALA A 735 34.96 -10.99 -16.88
CA ALA A 735 34.51 -12.13 -17.67
C ALA A 735 33.55 -11.73 -18.81
N THR A 736 32.73 -10.70 -18.60
CA THR A 736 31.80 -10.18 -19.61
C THR A 736 32.54 -9.41 -20.71
N GLU A 737 33.60 -8.67 -20.36
CA GLU A 737 34.50 -8.03 -21.34
C GLU A 737 35.21 -9.09 -22.21
N GLU A 738 35.75 -10.14 -21.60
CA GLU A 738 36.38 -11.26 -22.33
C GLU A 738 35.38 -12.02 -23.22
N MET A 739 34.14 -12.21 -22.75
CA MET A 739 33.05 -12.79 -23.53
C MET A 739 32.71 -11.92 -24.73
N THR A 740 32.63 -10.60 -24.55
CA THR A 740 32.35 -9.64 -25.63
C THR A 740 33.43 -9.73 -26.72
N ALA A 741 34.70 -9.80 -26.31
CA ALA A 741 35.81 -9.97 -27.24
C ALA A 741 35.73 -11.31 -28.00
N SER A 742 35.42 -12.40 -27.30
CA SER A 742 35.29 -13.75 -27.88
C SER A 742 34.12 -13.84 -28.87
N VAL A 743 32.96 -13.30 -28.52
CA VAL A 743 31.78 -13.22 -29.40
C VAL A 743 32.12 -12.45 -30.68
N ALA A 744 32.82 -11.33 -30.57
CA ALA A 744 33.26 -10.55 -31.72
C ALA A 744 34.28 -11.29 -32.60
N GLU A 745 35.14 -12.13 -32.01
CA GLU A 745 36.07 -12.98 -32.77
C GLU A 745 35.36 -14.12 -33.50
N ILE A 746 34.39 -14.78 -32.85
CA ILE A 746 33.58 -15.83 -33.48
C ILE A 746 32.78 -15.23 -34.65
N ALA A 747 32.21 -14.03 -34.50
CA ALA A 747 31.52 -13.32 -35.58
C ALA A 747 32.41 -13.16 -36.82
N ARG A 748 33.63 -12.64 -36.62
CA ARG A 748 34.62 -12.46 -37.70
C ARG A 748 35.01 -13.79 -38.34
N ASN A 749 35.20 -14.84 -37.54
CA ASN A 749 35.54 -16.17 -38.05
C ASN A 749 34.39 -16.78 -38.89
N ALA A 750 33.14 -16.59 -38.47
CA ALA A 750 31.96 -17.06 -39.22
C ALA A 750 31.80 -16.30 -40.55
N GLU A 751 31.98 -14.98 -40.55
CA GLU A 751 31.98 -14.15 -41.77
C GLU A 751 33.11 -14.55 -42.72
N GLN A 752 34.32 -14.77 -42.20
CA GLN A 752 35.46 -15.23 -42.98
C GLN A 752 35.20 -16.63 -43.57
N ALA A 753 34.63 -17.56 -42.79
CA ALA A 753 34.28 -18.89 -43.28
C ALA A 753 33.24 -18.84 -44.41
N SER A 754 32.23 -17.98 -44.28
CA SER A 754 31.22 -17.72 -45.32
C SER A 754 31.86 -17.18 -46.61
N THR A 755 32.81 -16.25 -46.48
CA THR A 755 33.56 -15.69 -47.61
C THR A 755 34.40 -16.76 -48.32
N ILE A 756 35.10 -17.61 -47.56
CA ILE A 756 35.89 -18.72 -48.09
C ILE A 756 34.99 -19.74 -48.80
N ALA A 757 33.84 -20.09 -48.22
CA ALA A 757 32.87 -21.00 -48.83
C ALA A 757 32.35 -20.43 -50.16
N THR A 758 32.05 -19.14 -50.22
CA THR A 758 31.61 -18.47 -51.46
C THR A 758 32.68 -18.55 -52.55
N GLY A 759 33.95 -18.27 -52.23
CA GLY A 759 35.05 -18.41 -53.18
C GLY A 759 35.30 -19.86 -53.62
N ALA A 760 35.13 -20.82 -52.71
CA ALA A 760 35.24 -22.24 -53.03
C ALA A 760 34.12 -22.71 -53.97
N ALA A 761 32.89 -22.21 -53.78
CA ALA A 761 31.76 -22.51 -54.65
C ALA A 761 32.01 -22.02 -56.09
N GLU A 762 32.52 -20.79 -56.24
CA GLU A 762 32.91 -20.24 -57.54
C GLU A 762 34.01 -21.08 -58.21
N LEU A 763 35.03 -21.48 -57.46
CA LEU A 763 36.12 -22.32 -57.99
C LEU A 763 35.62 -23.72 -58.40
N ALA A 764 34.70 -24.30 -57.63
CA ALA A 764 34.06 -25.58 -57.95
C ALA A 764 33.25 -25.47 -59.25
N GLN A 765 32.49 -24.39 -59.42
CA GLN A 765 31.71 -24.14 -60.63
C GLN A 765 32.60 -23.98 -61.87
N VAL A 766 33.66 -23.17 -61.80
CA VAL A 766 34.63 -22.99 -62.90
C VAL A 766 35.32 -24.32 -63.26
N SER A 767 35.64 -25.13 -62.25
CA SER A 767 36.22 -26.46 -62.46
C SER A 767 35.24 -27.40 -63.16
N ASN A 768 33.96 -27.38 -62.75
CA ASN A 768 32.91 -28.17 -63.36
C ASN A 768 32.71 -27.81 -64.85
N GLU A 769 32.67 -26.52 -65.18
CA GLU A 769 32.56 -26.04 -66.57
C GLU A 769 33.77 -26.45 -67.43
N THR A 770 34.97 -26.45 -66.84
CA THR A 770 36.19 -26.83 -67.56
C THR A 770 36.25 -28.33 -67.84
N ILE A 771 35.86 -29.16 -66.87
CA ILE A 771 35.76 -30.62 -67.08
C ILE A 771 34.62 -30.97 -68.04
N ALA A 772 33.49 -30.27 -67.96
CA ALA A 772 32.39 -30.45 -68.90
C ALA A 772 32.82 -30.16 -70.35
N ARG A 773 33.60 -29.09 -70.59
CA ARG A 773 34.21 -28.81 -71.89
C ARG A 773 35.19 -29.90 -72.34
N LEU A 774 35.98 -30.47 -71.42
CA LEU A 774 36.87 -31.58 -71.75
C LEU A 774 36.08 -32.83 -72.17
N GLY A 775 34.98 -33.14 -71.46
CA GLY A 775 34.06 -34.23 -71.82
C GLY A 775 33.41 -34.01 -73.19
N ALA A 776 33.00 -32.78 -73.51
CA ALA A 776 32.48 -32.42 -74.83
C ALA A 776 33.54 -32.61 -75.94
N SER A 777 34.76 -32.11 -75.74
CA SER A 777 35.89 -32.30 -76.67
C SER A 777 36.23 -33.78 -76.88
N ALA A 778 36.23 -34.59 -75.82
CA ALA A 778 36.41 -36.03 -75.93
C ALA A 778 35.27 -36.69 -76.73
N GLY A 779 34.03 -36.20 -76.57
CA GLY A 779 32.88 -36.56 -77.41
C GLY A 779 33.08 -36.25 -78.89
N GLU A 780 33.61 -35.07 -79.23
CA GLU A 780 33.92 -34.71 -80.61
C GLU A 780 35.04 -35.58 -81.20
N ILE A 781 36.09 -35.85 -80.45
CA ILE A 781 37.15 -36.76 -80.87
C ILE A 781 36.59 -38.17 -81.11
N GLY A 782 35.69 -38.65 -80.25
CA GLY A 782 35.01 -39.94 -80.45
C GLY A 782 34.30 -40.03 -81.82
N LYS A 783 33.58 -38.97 -82.22
CA LYS A 783 32.94 -38.90 -83.55
C LYS A 783 33.94 -38.93 -84.70
N VAL A 784 35.09 -38.27 -84.56
CA VAL A 784 36.15 -38.28 -85.58
C VAL A 784 36.75 -39.68 -85.70
N ILE A 785 36.97 -40.38 -84.58
CA ILE A 785 37.47 -41.75 -84.54
C ILE A 785 36.49 -42.72 -85.22
N ASP A 786 35.19 -42.56 -85.03
CA ASP A 786 34.17 -43.36 -85.74
C ASP A 786 34.26 -43.18 -87.26
N VAL A 787 34.43 -41.95 -87.74
CA VAL A 787 34.63 -41.69 -89.18
C VAL A 787 35.92 -42.32 -89.70
N ILE A 788 37.01 -42.28 -88.94
CA ILE A 788 38.28 -42.92 -89.33
C ILE A 788 38.13 -44.44 -89.39
N GLN A 789 37.39 -45.03 -88.45
CA GLN A 789 37.07 -46.45 -88.43
C GLN A 789 36.29 -46.84 -89.70
N ASP A 790 35.26 -46.08 -90.06
CA ASP A 790 34.47 -46.29 -91.28
C ASP A 790 35.34 -46.19 -92.54
N ILE A 791 36.27 -45.23 -92.60
CA ILE A 791 37.22 -45.08 -93.71
C ILE A 791 38.17 -46.27 -93.76
N ALA A 792 38.69 -46.73 -92.63
CA ALA A 792 39.59 -47.89 -92.56
C ALA A 792 38.87 -49.16 -93.03
N ASP A 793 37.63 -49.37 -92.60
CA ASP A 793 36.80 -50.51 -93.01
C ASP A 793 36.45 -50.47 -94.50
N GLN A 794 36.08 -49.29 -95.04
CA GLN A 794 35.89 -49.09 -96.49
C GLN A 794 37.18 -49.33 -97.28
N THR A 795 38.31 -48.82 -96.79
CA THR A 795 39.61 -48.97 -97.47
C THR A 795 40.04 -50.43 -97.48
N ASN A 796 39.80 -51.17 -96.40
CA ASN A 796 40.03 -52.61 -96.33
C ASN A 796 39.15 -53.38 -97.33
N LEU A 797 37.86 -53.02 -97.46
CA LEU A 797 36.95 -53.59 -98.45
C LEU A 797 37.35 -53.28 -99.91
N LEU A 798 37.73 -52.03 -100.18
CA LEU A 798 38.22 -51.60 -101.51
C LEU A 798 39.52 -52.31 -101.88
N ALA A 799 40.46 -52.39 -100.93
CA ALA A 799 41.72 -53.08 -101.11
C ALA A 799 41.50 -54.58 -101.33
N LEU A 800 40.57 -55.20 -100.59
CA LEU A 800 40.17 -56.60 -100.79
C LEU A 800 39.61 -56.83 -102.20
N ASN A 801 38.69 -55.98 -102.66
CA ASN A 801 38.15 -56.05 -104.02
C ASN A 801 39.24 -55.87 -105.08
N ALA A 802 40.19 -54.95 -104.86
CA ALA A 802 41.32 -54.74 -105.75
C ALA A 802 42.28 -55.94 -105.76
N THR A 803 42.55 -56.59 -104.62
CA THR A 803 43.33 -57.83 -104.54
C THR A 803 42.65 -58.97 -105.30
N ILE A 804 41.32 -59.10 -105.20
CA ILE A 804 40.54 -60.10 -105.94
C ILE A 804 40.65 -59.87 -107.45
N GLU A 805 40.45 -58.63 -107.92
CA GLU A 805 40.49 -58.32 -109.36
C GLU A 805 41.93 -58.39 -109.92
N ALA A 806 42.94 -58.03 -109.12
CA ALA A 806 44.34 -58.21 -109.48
C ALA A 806 44.72 -59.70 -109.58
N ALA A 807 44.18 -60.57 -108.72
CA ALA A 807 44.33 -62.03 -108.84
C ALA A 807 43.63 -62.57 -110.09
N ARG A 808 42.51 -61.96 -110.50
CA ARG A 808 41.76 -62.31 -111.71
C ARG A 808 42.49 -61.97 -113.01
N ALA A 809 43.32 -60.91 -113.00
CA ALA A 809 44.16 -60.48 -114.13
C ALA A 809 45.43 -61.34 -114.35
N GLY A 810 45.69 -62.34 -113.48
CA GLY A 810 46.81 -63.28 -113.64
C GLY A 810 48.19 -62.60 -113.58
N ALA A 811 49.15 -63.03 -114.41
CA ALA A 811 50.54 -62.56 -114.34
C ALA A 811 50.71 -61.04 -114.57
N ALA A 812 49.77 -60.39 -115.27
CA ALA A 812 49.79 -58.94 -115.50
C ALA A 812 49.35 -58.11 -114.27
N GLY A 813 48.65 -58.73 -113.31
CA GLY A 813 48.13 -58.07 -112.10
C GLY A 813 49.01 -58.17 -110.86
N ASN A 814 50.13 -58.92 -110.91
CA ASN A 814 50.98 -59.21 -109.75
C ASN A 814 51.49 -57.96 -109.00
N GLY A 815 51.89 -56.90 -109.73
CA GLY A 815 52.33 -55.65 -109.09
C GLY A 815 51.19 -54.92 -108.35
N PHE A 816 49.98 -54.94 -108.93
CA PHE A 816 48.78 -54.37 -108.30
C PHE A 816 48.31 -55.20 -107.10
N ALA A 817 48.41 -56.52 -107.16
CA ALA A 817 48.03 -57.42 -106.07
C ALA A 817 48.87 -57.20 -104.81
N VAL A 818 50.18 -56.95 -104.95
CA VAL A 818 51.07 -56.65 -103.83
C VAL A 818 50.69 -55.31 -103.18
N VAL A 819 50.48 -54.26 -103.97
CA VAL A 819 50.07 -52.94 -103.44
C VAL A 819 48.70 -53.03 -102.77
N ALA A 820 47.72 -53.72 -103.36
CA ALA A 820 46.40 -53.90 -102.75
C ALA A 820 46.47 -54.68 -101.44
N THR A 821 47.34 -55.69 -101.33
CA THR A 821 47.57 -56.43 -100.08
C THR A 821 48.23 -55.56 -99.01
N GLU A 822 49.18 -54.71 -99.38
CA GLU A 822 49.82 -53.76 -98.45
C GLU A 822 48.83 -52.69 -97.95
N VAL A 823 48.00 -52.15 -98.84
CA VAL A 823 46.92 -51.21 -98.48
C VAL A 823 45.89 -51.87 -97.57
N LYS A 824 45.55 -53.14 -97.81
CA LYS A 824 44.66 -53.93 -96.95
C LYS A 824 45.24 -54.10 -95.55
N GLU A 825 46.50 -54.48 -95.43
CA GLU A 825 47.17 -54.61 -94.13
C GLU A 825 47.31 -53.28 -93.40
N LEU A 826 47.58 -52.18 -94.13
CA LEU A 826 47.60 -50.83 -93.57
C LEU A 826 46.23 -50.44 -93.02
N ALA A 827 45.16 -50.67 -93.79
CA ALA A 827 43.79 -50.40 -93.37
C ALA A 827 43.38 -51.21 -92.12
N ARG A 828 43.76 -52.49 -92.04
CA ARG A 828 43.56 -53.34 -90.84
C ARG A 828 44.28 -52.77 -89.62
N LYS A 829 45.55 -52.37 -89.77
CA LYS A 829 46.32 -51.73 -88.68
C LYS A 829 45.72 -50.40 -88.26
N THR A 830 45.20 -49.62 -89.21
CA THR A 830 44.48 -48.37 -88.91
C THR A 830 43.23 -48.66 -88.11
N ALA A 831 42.40 -49.63 -88.51
CA ALA A 831 41.21 -50.03 -87.76
C ALA A 831 41.55 -50.49 -86.32
N GLU A 832 42.56 -51.35 -86.15
CA GLU A 832 43.02 -51.78 -84.82
C GLU A 832 43.49 -50.61 -83.95
N ALA A 833 44.28 -49.68 -84.50
CA ALA A 833 44.74 -48.50 -83.77
C ALA A 833 43.60 -47.53 -83.44
N THR A 834 42.58 -47.45 -84.30
CA THR A 834 41.41 -46.57 -84.12
C THR A 834 40.50 -47.11 -83.00
N GLU A 835 40.34 -48.44 -82.92
CA GLU A 835 39.66 -49.10 -81.81
C GLU A 835 40.36 -48.89 -80.46
N ASP A 836 41.70 -49.00 -80.43
CA ASP A 836 42.49 -48.69 -79.23
C ASP A 836 42.31 -47.23 -78.78
N ILE A 837 42.26 -46.28 -79.73
CA ILE A 837 42.00 -44.87 -79.42
C ILE A 837 40.56 -44.70 -78.92
N ARG A 838 39.57 -45.37 -79.52
CA ARG A 838 38.17 -45.36 -79.06
C ARG A 838 38.07 -45.77 -77.59
N HIS A 839 38.73 -46.86 -77.19
CA HIS A 839 38.76 -47.29 -75.79
C HIS A 839 39.37 -46.23 -74.85
N ARG A 840 40.44 -45.54 -75.27
CA ARG A 840 41.04 -44.45 -74.49
C ARG A 840 40.10 -43.25 -74.36
N ILE A 841 39.39 -42.88 -75.43
CA ILE A 841 38.42 -41.78 -75.42
C ILE A 841 37.23 -42.11 -74.51
N GLN A 842 36.70 -43.33 -74.57
CA GLN A 842 35.67 -43.79 -73.63
C GLN A 842 36.16 -43.75 -72.18
N GLY A 843 37.42 -44.11 -71.92
CA GLY A 843 38.04 -43.96 -70.60
C GLY A 843 38.08 -42.50 -70.13
N ILE A 844 38.49 -41.57 -71.01
CA ILE A 844 38.49 -40.12 -70.72
C ILE A 844 37.08 -39.63 -70.41
N GLN A 845 36.09 -40.00 -71.23
CA GLN A 845 34.68 -39.62 -71.03
C GLN A 845 34.16 -40.12 -69.67
N GLY A 846 34.42 -41.38 -69.33
CA GLY A 846 34.07 -41.97 -68.04
C GLY A 846 34.71 -41.22 -66.87
N SER A 847 36.03 -40.99 -66.90
CA SER A 847 36.73 -40.24 -65.86
C SER A 847 36.26 -38.78 -65.75
N THR A 848 35.89 -38.12 -66.86
CA THR A 848 35.31 -36.77 -66.80
C THR A 848 33.91 -36.78 -66.17
N ALA A 849 33.09 -37.79 -66.43
CA ALA A 849 31.77 -37.90 -65.82
C ALA A 849 31.86 -38.14 -64.30
N GLU A 850 32.77 -39.02 -63.86
CA GLU A 850 33.05 -39.24 -62.43
C GLU A 850 33.56 -37.95 -61.75
N ALA A 851 34.41 -37.18 -62.43
CA ALA A 851 34.92 -35.92 -61.89
C ALA A 851 33.81 -34.85 -61.76
N VAL A 852 32.90 -34.75 -62.72
CA VAL A 852 31.72 -33.86 -62.63
C VAL A 852 30.83 -34.25 -61.43
N GLU A 853 30.56 -35.54 -61.23
CA GLU A 853 29.79 -36.02 -60.09
C GLU A 853 30.48 -35.67 -58.76
N ALA A 854 31.80 -35.88 -58.67
CA ALA A 854 32.58 -35.55 -57.48
C ALA A 854 32.56 -34.05 -57.16
N ILE A 855 32.70 -33.18 -58.18
CA ILE A 855 32.61 -31.72 -58.01
C ILE A 855 31.19 -31.30 -57.60
N GLY A 856 30.16 -31.96 -58.10
CA GLY A 856 28.77 -31.75 -57.66
C GLY A 856 28.61 -32.01 -56.15
N LYS A 857 29.15 -33.13 -55.64
CA LYS A 857 29.14 -33.43 -54.19
C LYS A 857 29.94 -32.40 -53.38
N ILE A 858 31.10 -31.96 -53.89
CA ILE A 858 31.90 -30.91 -53.24
C ILE A 858 31.10 -29.59 -53.14
N SER A 859 30.38 -29.23 -54.21
CA SER A 859 29.55 -28.02 -54.24
C SER A 859 28.45 -28.07 -53.18
N GLN A 860 27.80 -29.23 -53.02
CA GLN A 860 26.79 -29.43 -51.96
C GLN A 860 27.38 -29.26 -50.55
N VAL A 861 28.56 -29.82 -50.28
CA VAL A 861 29.24 -29.65 -48.98
C VAL A 861 29.62 -28.18 -48.74
N ILE A 862 30.03 -27.45 -49.79
CA ILE A 862 30.34 -26.02 -49.67
C ILE A 862 29.08 -25.20 -49.33
N ASP A 863 27.95 -25.52 -49.94
CA ASP A 863 26.67 -24.90 -49.63
C ASP A 863 26.26 -25.16 -48.16
N GLU A 864 26.43 -26.40 -47.67
CA GLU A 864 26.18 -26.73 -46.25
C GLU A 864 27.10 -25.93 -45.30
N VAL A 865 28.38 -25.76 -45.63
CA VAL A 865 29.32 -24.94 -44.84
C VAL A 865 28.89 -23.48 -44.79
N ARG A 866 28.39 -22.93 -45.91
CA ARG A 866 27.87 -21.56 -45.98
C ARG A 866 26.64 -21.41 -45.08
N ASP A 867 25.70 -22.35 -45.12
CA ASP A 867 24.48 -22.31 -44.32
C ASP A 867 24.77 -22.43 -42.81
N VAL A 868 25.72 -23.29 -42.42
CA VAL A 868 26.20 -23.40 -41.04
C VAL A 868 26.86 -22.09 -40.59
N SER A 869 27.70 -21.47 -41.43
CA SER A 869 28.36 -20.20 -41.11
C SER A 869 27.34 -19.08 -40.89
N HIS A 870 26.27 -19.03 -41.69
CA HIS A 870 25.17 -18.08 -41.52
C HIS A 870 24.40 -18.31 -40.21
N THR A 871 24.14 -19.57 -39.87
CA THR A 871 23.48 -19.94 -38.61
C THR A 871 24.32 -19.54 -37.40
N ILE A 872 25.65 -19.76 -37.46
CA ILE A 872 26.58 -19.31 -36.42
C ILE A 872 26.55 -17.79 -36.29
N ALA A 873 26.60 -17.04 -37.40
CA ALA A 873 26.56 -15.58 -37.37
C ALA A 873 25.29 -15.06 -36.69
N SER A 874 24.13 -15.64 -37.00
CA SER A 874 22.85 -15.27 -36.38
C SER A 874 22.84 -15.57 -34.87
N ALA A 875 23.32 -16.74 -34.45
CA ALA A 875 23.43 -17.09 -33.04
C ALA A 875 24.42 -16.20 -32.26
N VAL A 876 25.48 -15.75 -32.92
CA VAL A 876 26.49 -14.85 -32.36
C VAL A 876 25.93 -13.43 -32.19
N GLU A 877 25.08 -12.96 -33.09
CA GLU A 877 24.34 -11.69 -32.92
C GLU A 877 23.43 -11.74 -31.68
N GLU A 878 22.69 -12.84 -31.51
CA GLU A 878 21.87 -13.07 -30.31
C GLU A 878 22.72 -13.10 -29.04
N GLN A 879 23.84 -13.83 -29.04
CA GLN A 879 24.79 -13.84 -27.92
C GLN A 879 25.38 -12.45 -27.62
N SER A 880 25.60 -11.61 -28.64
CA SER A 880 26.09 -10.24 -28.47
C SER A 880 25.08 -9.35 -27.73
N ILE A 881 23.78 -9.54 -28.01
CA ILE A 881 22.69 -8.83 -27.31
C ILE A 881 22.67 -9.27 -25.84
N THR A 882 22.64 -10.57 -25.59
CA THR A 882 22.63 -11.13 -24.22
C THR A 882 23.86 -10.71 -23.41
N THR A 883 25.04 -10.68 -24.03
CA THR A 883 26.29 -10.26 -23.35
C THR A 883 26.24 -8.77 -22.97
N ARG A 884 25.66 -7.91 -23.83
CA ARG A 884 25.44 -6.50 -23.51
C ARG A 884 24.44 -6.30 -22.37
N GLU A 885 23.37 -7.10 -22.34
CA GLU A 885 22.40 -7.07 -21.22
C GLU A 885 23.06 -7.52 -19.91
N ILE A 886 23.89 -8.56 -19.93
CA ILE A 886 24.67 -8.97 -18.76
C ILE A 886 25.59 -7.84 -18.30
N ALA A 887 26.31 -7.18 -19.21
CA ALA A 887 27.19 -6.06 -18.87
C ALA A 887 26.41 -4.90 -18.21
N GLN A 888 25.22 -4.60 -18.71
CA GLN A 888 24.34 -3.59 -18.11
C GLN A 888 23.87 -4.01 -16.71
N ASN A 889 23.40 -5.25 -16.54
CA ASN A 889 22.98 -5.78 -15.24
C ASN A 889 24.12 -5.77 -14.21
N VAL A 890 25.35 -6.05 -14.63
CA VAL A 890 26.54 -5.97 -13.78
C VAL A 890 26.81 -4.53 -13.34
N ALA A 891 26.66 -3.54 -14.23
CA ALA A 891 26.82 -2.12 -13.90
C ALA A 891 25.75 -1.64 -12.90
N GLU A 892 24.49 -2.03 -13.09
CA GLU A 892 23.40 -1.73 -12.16
C GLU A 892 23.62 -2.39 -10.79
N THR A 893 24.05 -3.66 -10.78
CA THR A 893 24.39 -4.38 -9.54
C THR A 893 25.57 -3.73 -8.82
N SER A 894 26.58 -3.22 -9.54
CA SER A 894 27.69 -2.45 -8.95
C SER A 894 27.19 -1.20 -8.21
N LYS A 895 26.25 -0.47 -8.82
CA LYS A 895 25.66 0.73 -8.20
C LYS A 895 24.81 0.37 -6.98
N ALA A 896 24.11 -0.76 -7.03
CA ALA A 896 23.38 -1.28 -5.88
C ALA A 896 24.33 -1.66 -4.73
N ALA A 897 25.44 -2.35 -5.01
CA ALA A 897 26.46 -2.70 -4.02
C ALA A 897 27.07 -1.44 -3.37
N GLU A 898 27.33 -0.39 -4.15
CA GLU A 898 27.79 0.91 -3.63
C GLU A 898 26.76 1.55 -2.69
N THR A 899 25.48 1.52 -3.07
CA THR A 899 24.38 2.03 -2.23
C THR A 899 24.28 1.26 -0.91
N VAL A 900 24.42 -0.07 -0.95
CA VAL A 900 24.46 -0.91 0.26
C VAL A 900 25.67 -0.57 1.13
N SER A 901 26.85 -0.35 0.53
CA SER A 901 28.05 0.06 1.26
C SER A 901 27.85 1.38 2.02
N VAL A 902 27.22 2.37 1.38
CA VAL A 902 26.86 3.64 2.03
C VAL A 902 25.87 3.41 3.17
N GLY A 903 24.83 2.58 2.97
CA GLY A 903 23.86 2.23 4.00
C GLY A 903 24.49 1.50 5.20
N VAL A 904 25.48 0.63 4.94
CA VAL A 904 26.30 -0.03 5.97
C VAL A 904 27.06 1.00 6.79
N SER A 905 27.75 1.93 6.12
CA SER A 905 28.52 2.97 6.80
C SER A 905 27.62 3.87 7.68
N GLN A 906 26.48 4.31 7.14
CA GLN A 906 25.53 5.15 7.87
C GLN A 906 24.93 4.43 9.09
N SER A 907 24.57 3.15 8.95
CA SER A 907 24.01 2.38 10.06
C SER A 907 25.05 2.08 11.14
N ALA A 908 26.33 1.94 10.78
CA ALA A 908 27.42 1.84 11.76
C ALA A 908 27.61 3.14 12.57
N VAL A 909 27.48 4.31 11.91
CA VAL A 909 27.48 5.62 12.60
C VAL A 909 26.28 5.71 13.55
N ALA A 910 25.08 5.37 13.10
CA ALA A 910 23.88 5.39 13.93
C ALA A 910 24.00 4.46 15.15
N SER A 911 24.57 3.26 14.99
CA SER A 911 24.87 2.33 16.09
C SER A 911 25.80 2.97 17.14
N THR A 912 26.81 3.72 16.67
CA THR A 912 27.73 4.45 17.56
C THR A 912 27.02 5.56 18.33
N GLU A 913 26.14 6.32 17.68
CA GLU A 913 25.32 7.36 18.33
C GLU A 913 24.34 6.78 19.37
N ILE A 914 23.75 5.63 19.09
CA ILE A 914 22.90 4.91 20.05
C ILE A 914 23.71 4.50 21.27
N SER A 915 24.91 3.94 21.08
CA SER A 915 25.81 3.57 22.18
C SER A 915 26.18 4.77 23.07
N GLN A 916 26.46 5.94 22.46
CA GLN A 916 26.68 7.19 23.20
C GLN A 916 25.43 7.64 23.96
N THR A 917 24.26 7.54 23.34
CA THR A 917 22.98 7.89 23.96
C THR A 917 22.70 7.02 25.18
N ILE A 918 22.96 5.71 25.09
CA ILE A 918 22.81 4.76 26.20
C ILE A 918 23.75 5.11 27.36
N THR A 919 24.97 5.56 27.08
CA THR A 919 25.89 6.07 28.12
C THR A 919 25.31 7.31 28.81
N GLY A 920 24.65 8.19 28.06
CA GLY A 920 23.91 9.34 28.62
C GLY A 920 22.73 8.92 29.50
N VAL A 921 21.95 7.93 29.05
CA VAL A 921 20.83 7.36 29.81
C VAL A 921 21.31 6.72 31.11
N ASP A 922 22.40 5.94 31.10
CA ASP A 922 22.99 5.36 32.32
C ASP A 922 23.39 6.44 33.34
N THR A 923 23.94 7.56 32.85
CA THR A 923 24.27 8.70 33.71
C THR A 923 23.01 9.33 34.34
N ALA A 924 21.96 9.53 33.55
CA ALA A 924 20.69 10.05 34.03
C ALA A 924 20.01 9.11 35.05
N ILE A 925 20.09 7.80 34.84
CA ILE A 925 19.61 6.78 35.78
C ILE A 925 20.36 6.88 37.11
N LYS A 926 21.69 7.00 37.09
CA LYS A 926 22.50 7.18 38.32
C LYS A 926 22.10 8.44 39.09
N GLN A 927 21.87 9.55 38.38
CA GLN A 927 21.38 10.78 39.00
C GLN A 927 19.99 10.63 39.60
N THR A 928 19.09 9.91 38.91
CA THR A 928 17.72 9.67 39.37
C THR A 928 17.70 8.79 40.61
N ALA A 929 18.46 7.70 40.63
CA ALA A 929 18.61 6.82 41.79
C ALA A 929 19.21 7.57 42.99
N HIS A 930 20.21 8.43 42.75
CA HIS A 930 20.78 9.28 43.79
C HIS A 930 19.76 10.29 44.35
N GLY A 931 19.02 10.98 43.49
CA GLY A 931 17.99 11.94 43.90
C GLY A 931 16.81 11.27 44.63
N ALA A 932 16.43 10.07 44.22
CA ALA A 932 15.44 9.25 44.92
C ALA A 932 15.92 8.89 46.33
N ALA A 933 17.17 8.44 46.49
CA ALA A 933 17.75 8.14 47.79
C ALA A 933 17.77 9.38 48.71
N GLN A 934 18.14 10.55 48.18
CA GLN A 934 18.11 11.81 48.94
C GLN A 934 16.69 12.21 49.36
N THR A 935 15.71 12.06 48.45
CA THR A 935 14.29 12.36 48.73
C THR A 935 13.73 11.43 49.80
N HIS A 936 14.09 10.14 49.75
CA HIS A 936 13.72 9.17 50.77
C HIS A 936 14.28 9.55 52.15
N THR A 937 15.57 9.92 52.24
CA THR A 937 16.18 10.38 53.49
C THR A 937 15.52 11.67 54.00
N ALA A 938 15.25 12.64 53.13
CA ALA A 938 14.57 13.87 53.50
C ALA A 938 13.14 13.63 54.01
N GLY A 939 12.38 12.74 53.35
CA GLY A 939 11.06 12.30 53.80
C GLY A 939 11.11 11.63 55.18
N ALA A 940 12.10 10.77 55.44
CA ALA A 940 12.28 10.14 56.73
C ALA A 940 12.58 11.14 57.87
N GLU A 941 13.42 12.15 57.62
CA GLU A 941 13.70 13.21 58.59
C GLU A 941 12.47 14.10 58.85
N LEU A 942 11.71 14.47 57.81
CA LEU A 942 10.48 15.24 57.98
C LEU A 942 9.43 14.45 58.77
N LEU A 943 9.32 13.14 58.55
CA LEU A 943 8.45 12.26 59.32
C LEU A 943 8.88 12.21 60.80
N ARG A 944 10.18 12.14 61.08
CA ARG A 944 10.71 12.20 62.45
C ARG A 944 10.35 13.53 63.12
N LEU A 945 10.58 14.66 62.44
CA LEU A 945 10.26 15.99 62.96
C LEU A 945 8.75 16.20 63.18
N ALA A 946 7.91 15.68 62.28
CA ALA A 946 6.46 15.71 62.43
C ALA A 946 6.01 14.92 63.67
N ASN A 947 6.54 13.71 63.87
CA ASN A 947 6.25 12.91 65.06
C ASN A 947 6.74 13.57 66.36
N GLU A 948 7.90 14.24 66.34
CA GLU A 948 8.39 15.02 67.49
C GLU A 948 7.49 16.22 67.79
N LEU A 949 7.02 16.94 66.77
CA LEU A 949 6.07 18.05 66.92
C LEU A 949 4.71 17.56 67.44
N ASP A 950 4.19 16.44 66.92
CA ASP A 950 2.94 15.84 67.39
C ASP A 950 3.05 15.41 68.86
N ALA A 951 4.18 14.79 69.25
CA ALA A 951 4.45 14.42 70.63
C ALA A 951 4.59 15.64 71.56
N LEU A 952 5.16 16.75 71.10
CA LEU A 952 5.24 18.00 71.88
C LEU A 952 3.88 18.65 72.07
N VAL A 953 3.03 18.66 71.04
CA VAL A 953 1.67 19.23 71.12
C VAL A 953 0.76 18.35 71.98
N ASN A 954 0.86 17.03 71.89
CA ASN A 954 0.08 16.09 72.69
C ASN A 954 0.42 16.10 74.20
N ARG A 955 1.46 16.85 74.63
CA ARG A 955 1.69 17.14 76.05
C ARG A 955 0.68 18.12 76.63
N PHE A 956 -0.01 18.89 75.78
CA PHE A 956 -1.07 19.80 76.17
C PHE A 956 -2.41 19.18 75.80
N LYS A 957 -3.29 19.03 76.78
CA LYS A 957 -4.64 18.52 76.58
C LYS A 957 -5.51 19.68 76.07
N THR A 958 -5.81 19.64 74.77
CA THR A 958 -6.53 20.68 74.01
C THR A 958 -7.97 20.31 73.71
#